data_AF-A0A497EYE9-F1
#
_entry.id   AF-A0A497EYE9-F1
#
_cell.length_a   1.000
_cell.length_b   1.000
_cell.length_c   1.000
_cell.angle_alpha   90.00
_cell.angle_beta   90.00
_cell.angle_gamma   90.00
#
_symmetry.space_group_name_H-M   'P 1'
#
loop_
_entity.id
_entity.type
_entity.pdbx_description
1 polymer ?
#
loop_
_entity_poly.entity_id
_entity_poly.type
_entity_poly.pdbx_seq_one_letter_code
_entity_poly.pdbx_strand_id
1 'polypeptide(L)'
;MKRSILGLILVALIALAVAPAFKPVKAEQPWGELKQWRIEGWKVIETDVVTIIFPAGGRHPIFIWYYNKENATVHVVHFKGIWDYFTINMSQLIEFRRNLNFTAGLVNKTIVYEQIKRALEVEEAYERLKLQLNATLEKAKQARMGIEEALNATEILRNKYEWAYQIHARVMNMTDEIENYCHEAADYMSDFNETLQEIKGECAEGGCDVSAKIMIMNTLTKQIVNKLIERIPAILNQTRELNVTILKELMLEICVEVDDVASTLVTLEHELNVTNEIIIDFFGPMHYIAQQVKTHMNECRSHIVKLREKLYLIKELAQAIIEEADELDDRVTEAHSHIEHAEKEVEVIKEMIHEVTVDIEKLAANYTEVEVLVNVAVNVSVTVTNTVEILHELNTTVDVDVANTLANKVHVNVNKVKTAMVEIEKEINKTISKCHEIAEEARHRARSLKDLVAAWAAKWHPPLFHFASAFWDLTDVGPIKAEDGTEIGIMFTFKLTHVPNPNFKFLEDNLMVRCRFYFVPVEEVVNNVTYTVTKAELKMDFVLSKWEWILDEIKAILEEQYGIEVNGTEGLALWIDVASLNAEELHRRQMTLVEAAENIEKAAAKASVLTHVDAEGKEVKVKVNVEVNATKEYERPLPVPKEVGEHLTIELLSEEATLGGFFRFINIATITYPNGTKETVNVKAAYLEAGGFLRLFICYPYFNGGILEHDPSIGLEVEETTTPEATTPIYTIEAPTGGEVEPGVALAIMTATPAATQLTVAQGETLTIEVSLKDAAGEAVEAATVKVTLAGTTYTATEIEPGVYSASIPTEDLAPGEYVAEVEASKEGYTLAEASVNIVIEPRPAHVIIGLETVVMTAVAVGAIATAIIVTKKRAEKKV
;
A
#
# COMPACT_ATOMS: atom_id res chain seq x y z
N MET A 1 -12.90 12.41 -104.66
CA MET A 1 -11.93 12.72 -103.58
C MET A 1 -12.23 14.12 -103.05
N LYS A 2 -12.51 14.23 -101.74
CA LYS A 2 -12.65 15.44 -100.90
C LYS A 2 -13.82 16.39 -101.20
N ARG A 3 -14.93 16.25 -100.44
CA ARG A 3 -15.83 17.33 -99.94
C ARG A 3 -17.02 16.74 -99.15
N SER A 4 -16.80 16.23 -97.93
CA SER A 4 -17.90 15.81 -97.03
C SER A 4 -17.51 15.81 -95.54
N ILE A 5 -16.87 16.88 -95.04
CA ILE A 5 -16.68 17.11 -93.58
C ILE A 5 -16.82 18.60 -93.25
N LEU A 6 -17.86 19.27 -93.76
CA LEU A 6 -18.17 20.66 -93.36
C LEU A 6 -19.68 20.91 -93.15
N GLY A 7 -20.49 19.85 -93.14
CA GLY A 7 -21.96 19.93 -93.03
C GLY A 7 -22.53 19.57 -91.66
N LEU A 8 -21.70 19.29 -90.65
CA LEU A 8 -22.13 18.86 -89.32
C LEU A 8 -21.80 19.85 -88.19
N ILE A 9 -21.16 20.98 -88.50
CA ILE A 9 -20.79 22.01 -87.50
C ILE A 9 -21.72 23.24 -87.56
N LEU A 10 -22.59 23.36 -88.58
CA LEU A 10 -23.44 24.54 -88.78
C LEU A 10 -24.87 24.44 -88.19
N VAL A 11 -25.23 23.32 -87.54
CA VAL A 11 -26.57 23.14 -86.91
C VAL A 11 -26.51 23.27 -85.37
N ALA A 12 -25.32 23.41 -84.77
CA ALA A 12 -25.15 23.56 -83.32
C ALA A 12 -24.97 25.02 -82.84
N LEU A 13 -25.10 26.03 -83.72
CA LEU A 13 -24.73 27.42 -83.41
C LEU A 13 -25.83 28.47 -83.67
N ILE A 14 -27.09 28.06 -83.83
CA ILE A 14 -28.24 28.98 -83.91
C ILE A 14 -29.40 28.44 -83.08
N ALA A 15 -29.25 28.48 -81.75
CA ALA A 15 -30.35 28.33 -80.79
C ALA A 15 -30.03 28.97 -79.41
N LEU A 16 -29.21 30.03 -79.39
CA LEU A 16 -29.02 30.88 -78.20
C LEU A 16 -29.25 32.34 -78.59
N ALA A 17 -30.51 32.75 -78.60
CA ALA A 17 -30.95 34.11 -78.34
C ALA A 17 -32.47 34.09 -78.17
N VAL A 18 -32.95 34.79 -77.14
CA VAL A 18 -34.34 34.93 -76.69
C VAL A 18 -34.83 33.84 -75.72
N ALA A 19 -34.16 33.76 -74.57
CA ALA A 19 -34.85 33.45 -73.32
C ALA A 19 -35.26 34.80 -72.68
N PRO A 20 -36.52 34.99 -72.25
CA PRO A 20 -36.87 36.16 -71.46
C PRO A 20 -36.01 36.17 -70.20
N ALA A 21 -35.47 37.33 -69.84
CA ALA A 21 -34.76 37.55 -68.60
C ALA A 21 -35.72 37.31 -67.42
N PHE A 22 -35.87 36.06 -67.00
CA PHE A 22 -36.25 35.74 -65.64
C PHE A 22 -35.07 36.16 -64.79
N LYS A 23 -35.20 37.31 -64.11
CA LYS A 23 -34.46 37.51 -62.88
C LYS A 23 -34.80 36.30 -62.00
N PRO A 24 -33.84 35.49 -61.53
CA PRO A 24 -34.14 34.58 -60.44
C PRO A 24 -34.59 35.48 -59.29
N VAL A 25 -35.87 35.40 -58.94
CA VAL A 25 -36.30 35.80 -57.61
C VAL A 25 -35.50 34.88 -56.70
N LYS A 26 -34.54 35.42 -55.94
CA LYS A 26 -34.01 34.72 -54.77
C LYS A 26 -35.26 34.29 -54.00
N ALA A 27 -35.48 32.98 -53.85
CA ALA A 27 -36.46 32.53 -52.88
C ALA A 27 -36.12 33.25 -51.57
N GLU A 28 -37.08 34.00 -51.02
CA GLU A 28 -36.89 34.66 -49.73
C GLU A 28 -36.52 33.56 -48.74
N GLN A 29 -35.29 33.59 -48.25
CA GLN A 29 -34.87 32.66 -47.21
C GLN A 29 -35.68 32.99 -45.96
N PRO A 30 -36.30 32.01 -45.29
CA PRO A 30 -37.26 32.25 -44.22
C PRO A 30 -36.65 32.84 -42.92
N TRP A 31 -35.35 33.12 -42.92
CA TRP A 31 -34.55 33.47 -41.73
C TRP A 31 -33.69 34.76 -41.89
N GLY A 32 -33.95 35.59 -42.91
CA GLY A 32 -33.29 36.90 -43.07
C GLY A 32 -31.85 36.84 -43.61
N GLU A 33 -31.13 37.98 -43.60
CA GLU A 33 -29.73 38.08 -44.05
C GLU A 33 -28.76 37.77 -42.89
N LEU A 34 -27.90 36.75 -43.05
CA LEU A 34 -26.84 36.43 -42.09
C LEU A 34 -25.75 37.50 -42.12
N LYS A 35 -25.48 38.16 -40.99
CA LYS A 35 -24.32 39.06 -40.87
C LYS A 35 -23.23 38.40 -40.06
N GLN A 36 -22.00 38.54 -40.54
CA GLN A 36 -20.81 38.04 -39.86
C GLN A 36 -19.74 39.11 -39.84
N TRP A 37 -19.12 39.31 -38.67
CA TRP A 37 -17.97 40.19 -38.49
C TRP A 37 -17.11 39.70 -37.33
N ARG A 38 -16.04 40.46 -37.02
CA ARG A 38 -15.13 40.15 -35.91
C ARG A 38 -15.02 41.31 -34.94
N ILE A 39 -14.81 40.98 -33.66
CA ILE A 39 -14.52 41.92 -32.58
C ILE A 39 -13.41 41.32 -31.74
N GLU A 40 -12.24 41.98 -31.64
CA GLU A 40 -11.16 41.60 -30.70
C GLU A 40 -10.72 40.12 -30.80
N GLY A 41 -10.69 39.57 -32.02
CA GLY A 41 -10.36 38.14 -32.26
C GLY A 41 -11.52 37.16 -32.00
N TRP A 42 -12.75 37.65 -31.80
CA TRP A 42 -13.97 36.85 -31.71
C TRP A 42 -14.78 36.95 -32.98
N LYS A 43 -15.44 35.85 -33.38
CA LYS A 43 -16.42 35.84 -34.48
C LYS A 43 -17.79 36.19 -33.94
N VAL A 44 -18.51 37.01 -34.68
CA VAL A 44 -19.89 37.39 -34.39
C VAL A 44 -20.78 36.95 -35.53
N ILE A 45 -21.91 36.34 -35.18
CA ILE A 45 -22.94 35.89 -36.11
C ILE A 45 -24.27 36.46 -35.65
N GLU A 46 -24.88 37.31 -36.49
CA GLU A 46 -26.19 37.92 -36.25
C GLU A 46 -27.21 37.35 -37.23
N THR A 47 -28.34 36.91 -36.68
CA THR A 47 -29.53 36.47 -37.41
C THR A 47 -30.67 37.49 -37.27
N ASP A 48 -31.87 37.15 -37.76
CA ASP A 48 -33.09 37.92 -37.50
C ASP A 48 -33.51 37.93 -36.02
N VAL A 49 -33.11 36.93 -35.22
CA VAL A 49 -33.52 36.75 -33.82
C VAL A 49 -32.37 37.01 -32.83
N VAL A 50 -31.26 36.30 -33.00
CA VAL A 50 -30.16 36.21 -32.01
C VAL A 50 -28.84 36.66 -32.61
N THR A 51 -27.99 37.24 -31.77
CA THR A 51 -26.55 37.41 -32.04
C THR A 51 -25.76 36.45 -31.17
N ILE A 52 -24.81 35.72 -31.77
CA ILE A 52 -23.90 34.80 -31.10
C ILE A 52 -22.46 35.28 -31.32
N ILE A 53 -21.68 35.36 -30.24
CA ILE A 53 -20.27 35.74 -30.27
C ILE A 53 -19.46 34.60 -29.64
N PHE A 54 -18.39 34.17 -30.32
CA PHE A 54 -17.52 33.08 -29.87
C PHE A 54 -16.08 33.33 -30.30
N PRO A 55 -15.08 32.83 -29.55
CA PRO A 55 -13.70 33.20 -29.81
C PRO A 55 -13.18 32.55 -31.08
N ALA A 56 -12.26 33.23 -31.75
CA ALA A 56 -11.41 32.67 -32.80
C ALA A 56 -9.93 32.83 -32.42
N GLY A 57 -9.07 31.97 -32.97
CA GLY A 57 -7.61 32.09 -32.82
C GLY A 57 -7.02 31.49 -31.54
N GLY A 58 -7.18 30.19 -31.31
CA GLY A 58 -6.44 29.48 -30.27
C GLY A 58 -7.14 29.33 -28.92
N ARG A 59 -8.32 29.93 -28.72
CA ARG A 59 -9.03 29.97 -27.43
C ARG A 59 -10.11 28.89 -27.32
N HIS A 60 -10.33 28.40 -26.10
CA HIS A 60 -11.32 27.37 -25.79
C HIS A 60 -12.78 27.86 -25.93
N PRO A 61 -13.77 26.95 -25.95
CA PRO A 61 -15.17 27.31 -26.20
C PRO A 61 -15.78 28.24 -25.14
N ILE A 62 -16.21 29.43 -25.59
CA ILE A 62 -17.02 30.39 -24.83
C ILE A 62 -18.06 30.94 -25.80
N PHE A 63 -19.31 31.05 -25.35
CA PHE A 63 -20.41 31.55 -26.16
C PHE A 63 -21.12 32.67 -25.44
N ILE A 64 -21.27 33.79 -26.12
CA ILE A 64 -22.07 34.93 -25.70
C ILE A 64 -23.28 34.97 -26.63
N TRP A 65 -24.48 35.13 -26.10
CA TRP A 65 -25.67 35.31 -26.93
C TRP A 65 -26.68 36.26 -26.30
N TYR A 66 -27.43 36.97 -27.14
CA TYR A 66 -28.48 37.88 -26.71
C TYR A 66 -29.54 38.07 -27.80
N TYR A 67 -30.71 38.54 -27.37
CA TYR A 67 -31.84 38.82 -28.24
C TYR A 67 -31.66 40.15 -28.97
N ASN A 68 -31.83 40.18 -30.29
CA ASN A 68 -31.53 41.37 -31.10
C ASN A 68 -32.49 42.54 -30.85
N LYS A 69 -33.74 42.29 -30.46
CA LYS A 69 -34.70 43.38 -30.14
C LYS A 69 -34.51 43.95 -28.74
N GLU A 70 -33.95 43.17 -27.80
CA GLU A 70 -33.68 43.58 -26.42
C GLU A 70 -32.31 43.06 -25.99
N ASN A 71 -31.27 43.85 -26.27
CA ASN A 71 -29.86 43.45 -26.10
C ASN A 71 -29.23 43.97 -24.79
N ALA A 72 -30.04 44.46 -23.85
CA ALA A 72 -29.56 44.91 -22.53
C ALA A 72 -29.08 43.73 -21.67
N THR A 73 -29.68 42.55 -21.85
CA THR A 73 -29.28 41.30 -21.19
C THR A 73 -28.46 40.46 -22.16
N VAL A 74 -27.27 40.05 -21.70
CA VAL A 74 -26.34 39.23 -22.46
C VAL A 74 -26.06 37.96 -21.67
N HIS A 75 -26.28 36.81 -22.30
CA HIS A 75 -26.02 35.51 -21.70
C HIS A 75 -24.63 35.02 -22.08
N VAL A 76 -24.00 34.26 -21.18
CA VAL A 76 -22.68 33.68 -21.38
C VAL A 76 -22.65 32.24 -20.89
N VAL A 77 -22.05 31.37 -21.70
CA VAL A 77 -21.68 30.01 -21.33
C VAL A 77 -20.19 29.84 -21.59
N HIS A 78 -19.46 29.43 -20.56
CA HIS A 78 -18.01 29.26 -20.58
C HIS A 78 -17.66 27.81 -20.22
N PHE A 79 -17.13 27.06 -21.17
CA PHE A 79 -16.60 25.72 -20.93
C PHE A 79 -15.24 25.84 -20.22
N LYS A 80 -15.17 25.42 -18.96
CA LYS A 80 -14.02 25.67 -18.08
C LYS A 80 -13.01 24.54 -18.12
N GLY A 81 -13.46 23.30 -18.14
CA GLY A 81 -12.58 22.15 -18.01
C GLY A 81 -13.29 20.85 -17.71
N ILE A 82 -12.49 19.79 -17.49
CA ILE A 82 -12.96 18.47 -17.11
C ILE A 82 -12.30 18.10 -15.78
N TRP A 83 -13.10 17.69 -14.81
CA TRP A 83 -12.63 17.04 -13.59
C TRP A 83 -12.72 15.52 -13.73
N ASP A 84 -11.70 14.80 -13.28
CA ASP A 84 -11.83 13.40 -12.91
C ASP A 84 -12.30 13.28 -11.46
N TYR A 85 -13.00 12.19 -11.17
CA TYR A 85 -13.37 11.85 -9.80
C TYR A 85 -13.71 10.36 -9.67
N PHE A 86 -13.78 9.91 -8.43
CA PHE A 86 -13.86 8.49 -8.09
C PHE A 86 -14.86 8.19 -6.99
N THR A 87 -15.46 7.00 -7.04
CA THR A 87 -16.26 6.43 -5.95
C THR A 87 -15.70 5.09 -5.51
N ILE A 88 -15.75 4.83 -4.20
CA ILE A 88 -15.23 3.60 -3.58
C ILE A 88 -16.38 2.81 -3.01
N ASN A 89 -16.34 1.50 -3.22
CA ASN A 89 -17.38 0.55 -2.80
C ASN A 89 -18.76 0.91 -3.38
N MET A 90 -18.79 1.54 -4.55
CA MET A 90 -20.00 1.84 -5.31
C MET A 90 -19.85 1.29 -6.72
N SER A 91 -20.87 0.56 -7.19
CA SER A 91 -20.94 -0.01 -8.53
C SER A 91 -21.44 0.96 -9.59
N GLN A 92 -21.89 2.15 -9.18
CA GLN A 92 -22.42 3.18 -10.07
C GLN A 92 -21.81 4.54 -9.75
N LEU A 93 -21.72 5.37 -10.78
CA LEU A 93 -21.24 6.73 -10.66
C LEU A 93 -22.23 7.57 -9.85
N ILE A 94 -21.72 8.40 -8.94
CA ILE A 94 -22.52 9.41 -8.23
C ILE A 94 -22.25 10.79 -8.82
N GLU A 95 -23.00 11.79 -8.40
CA GLU A 95 -22.82 13.16 -8.87
C GLU A 95 -21.48 13.74 -8.39
N PHE A 96 -20.86 14.58 -9.23
CA PHE A 96 -19.55 15.15 -8.97
C PHE A 96 -19.49 15.92 -7.64
N ARG A 97 -18.38 15.71 -6.92
CA ARG A 97 -17.95 16.54 -5.78
C ARG A 97 -16.44 16.66 -5.80
N ARG A 98 -15.91 17.87 -5.64
CA ARG A 98 -14.46 18.11 -5.74
C ARG A 98 -13.61 17.41 -4.67
N ASN A 99 -14.19 16.93 -3.56
CA ASN A 99 -13.45 16.12 -2.58
C ASN A 99 -13.26 14.66 -3.03
N LEU A 100 -13.87 14.27 -4.14
CA LEU A 100 -13.76 12.95 -4.77
C LEU A 100 -12.80 12.97 -5.97
N ASN A 101 -12.11 14.09 -6.22
CA ASN A 101 -11.11 14.22 -7.28
C ASN A 101 -10.07 13.11 -7.23
N PHE A 102 -9.74 12.54 -8.38
CA PHE A 102 -8.87 11.38 -8.45
C PHE A 102 -7.42 11.79 -8.18
N THR A 103 -6.95 11.56 -6.95
CA THR A 103 -5.59 11.93 -6.54
C THR A 103 -4.94 10.79 -5.77
N ALA A 104 -3.60 10.71 -5.83
CA ALA A 104 -2.84 9.76 -5.03
C ALA A 104 -3.12 9.92 -3.52
N GLY A 105 -3.41 11.15 -3.08
CA GLY A 105 -3.84 11.45 -1.71
C GLY A 105 -5.19 10.82 -1.36
N LEU A 106 -6.17 10.87 -2.27
CA LEU A 106 -7.47 10.23 -2.08
C LEU A 106 -7.32 8.71 -2.04
N VAL A 107 -6.56 8.11 -2.97
CA VAL A 107 -6.28 6.67 -3.03
C VAL A 107 -5.56 6.20 -1.76
N ASN A 108 -4.57 6.95 -1.28
CA ASN A 108 -3.91 6.66 -0.02
C ASN A 108 -4.90 6.66 1.13
N LYS A 109 -5.68 7.74 1.28
CA LYS A 109 -6.64 7.90 2.39
C LYS A 109 -7.70 6.80 2.43
N THR A 110 -8.09 6.28 1.27
CA THR A 110 -9.29 5.44 1.15
C THR A 110 -9.00 3.96 0.93
N ILE A 111 -7.87 3.62 0.31
CA ILE A 111 -7.51 2.23 -0.04
C ILE A 111 -6.24 1.82 0.72
N VAL A 112 -5.16 2.58 0.56
CA VAL A 112 -3.81 2.12 0.95
C VAL A 112 -3.51 2.32 2.44
N TYR A 113 -4.04 3.38 3.06
CA TYR A 113 -3.71 3.74 4.44
C TYR A 113 -4.02 2.63 5.44
N GLU A 114 -5.19 2.01 5.35
CA GLU A 114 -5.57 0.91 6.24
C GLU A 114 -4.67 -0.32 6.04
N GLN A 115 -4.17 -0.55 4.84
CA GLN A 115 -3.25 -1.65 4.54
C GLN A 115 -1.86 -1.40 5.13
N ILE A 116 -1.35 -0.17 4.98
CA ILE A 116 -0.10 0.27 5.62
C ILE A 116 -0.22 0.15 7.15
N LYS A 117 -1.32 0.65 7.72
CA LYS A 117 -1.56 0.62 9.15
C LYS A 117 -1.54 -0.81 9.70
N ARG A 118 -2.29 -1.73 9.08
CA ARG A 118 -2.30 -3.15 9.46
C ARG A 118 -0.90 -3.78 9.39
N ALA A 119 -0.14 -3.48 8.34
CA ALA A 119 1.22 -3.99 8.22
C ALA A 119 2.15 -3.46 9.34
N LEU A 120 2.03 -2.18 9.71
CA LEU A 120 2.80 -1.61 10.83
C LEU A 120 2.38 -2.19 12.19
N GLU A 121 1.09 -2.47 12.39
CA GLU A 121 0.58 -3.13 13.61
C GLU A 121 1.16 -4.55 13.75
N VAL A 122 1.26 -5.30 12.64
CA VAL A 122 1.91 -6.62 12.61
C VAL A 122 3.41 -6.49 12.91
N GLU A 123 4.12 -5.55 12.27
CA GLU A 123 5.54 -5.30 12.54
C GLU A 123 5.78 -5.04 14.04
N GLU A 124 5.00 -4.15 14.64
CA GLU A 124 5.15 -3.80 16.06
C GLU A 124 4.89 -5.00 16.99
N ALA A 125 3.85 -5.79 16.69
CA ALA A 125 3.51 -6.97 17.48
C ALA A 125 4.64 -8.02 17.47
N TYR A 126 5.22 -8.31 16.31
CA TYR A 126 6.27 -9.33 16.20
C TYR A 126 7.64 -8.85 16.71
N GLU A 127 7.98 -7.56 16.60
CA GLU A 127 9.19 -7.03 17.27
C GLU A 127 9.03 -7.05 18.80
N ARG A 128 7.82 -6.77 19.32
CA ARG A 128 7.53 -6.90 20.75
C ARG A 128 7.65 -8.35 21.23
N LEU A 129 7.06 -9.30 20.49
CA LEU A 129 7.18 -10.73 20.78
C LEU A 129 8.65 -11.16 20.79
N LYS A 130 9.42 -10.76 19.78
CA LYS A 130 10.86 -11.04 19.69
C LYS A 130 11.63 -10.50 20.90
N LEU A 131 11.33 -9.29 21.37
CA LEU A 131 11.97 -8.74 22.57
C LEU A 131 11.67 -9.60 23.80
N GLN A 132 10.42 -10.04 23.97
CA GLN A 132 10.01 -10.89 25.09
C GLN A 132 10.64 -12.29 25.00
N LEU A 133 10.66 -12.90 23.82
CA LEU A 133 11.32 -14.19 23.58
C LEU A 133 12.83 -14.14 23.86
N ASN A 134 13.52 -13.05 23.50
CA ASN A 134 14.92 -12.87 23.85
C ASN A 134 15.13 -12.81 25.38
N ALA A 135 14.24 -12.13 26.11
CA ALA A 135 14.32 -12.11 27.57
C ALA A 135 14.08 -13.50 28.18
N THR A 136 13.10 -14.25 27.67
CA THR A 136 12.84 -15.65 28.08
C THR A 136 14.00 -16.57 27.72
N LEU A 137 14.64 -16.37 26.57
CA LEU A 137 15.83 -17.14 26.14
C LEU A 137 17.00 -16.95 27.11
N GLU A 138 17.24 -15.73 27.59
CA GLU A 138 18.30 -15.47 28.58
C GLU A 138 18.00 -16.16 29.91
N LYS A 139 16.73 -16.15 30.36
CA LYS A 139 16.33 -16.93 31.54
C LYS A 139 16.52 -18.44 31.34
N ALA A 140 16.18 -18.97 30.18
CA ALA A 140 16.38 -20.38 29.85
C ALA A 140 17.88 -20.77 29.87
N LYS A 141 18.75 -19.91 29.34
CA LYS A 141 20.22 -20.11 29.41
C LYS A 141 20.73 -20.09 30.85
N GLN A 142 20.22 -19.19 31.69
CA GLN A 142 20.56 -19.16 33.12
C GLN A 142 20.11 -20.45 33.82
N ALA A 143 18.89 -20.92 33.56
CA ALA A 143 18.39 -22.18 34.10
C ALA A 143 19.27 -23.35 33.65
N ARG A 144 19.72 -23.38 32.39
CA ARG A 144 20.66 -24.40 31.88
C ARG A 144 22.00 -24.38 32.60
N MET A 145 22.52 -23.21 32.98
CA MET A 145 23.74 -23.13 33.79
C MET A 145 23.53 -23.76 35.17
N GLY A 146 22.44 -23.43 35.86
CA GLY A 146 22.09 -24.05 37.15
C GLY A 146 21.85 -25.57 37.05
N ILE A 147 21.30 -26.05 35.93
CA ILE A 147 21.12 -27.50 35.68
C ILE A 147 22.47 -28.22 35.62
N GLU A 148 23.53 -27.58 35.14
CA GLU A 148 24.87 -28.19 35.13
C GLU A 148 25.41 -28.40 36.55
N GLU A 149 25.14 -27.44 37.45
CA GLU A 149 25.49 -27.53 38.87
C GLU A 149 24.72 -28.66 39.56
N ALA A 150 23.40 -28.75 39.32
CA ALA A 150 22.57 -29.85 39.82
C ALA A 150 23.00 -31.22 39.24
N LEU A 151 23.42 -31.27 37.97
CA LEU A 151 23.87 -32.51 37.35
C LEU A 151 25.15 -33.02 38.02
N ASN A 152 26.09 -32.14 38.31
CA ASN A 152 27.31 -32.48 39.02
C ASN A 152 27.03 -32.95 40.46
N ALA A 153 26.15 -32.25 41.19
CA ALA A 153 25.76 -32.64 42.54
C ALA A 153 25.11 -34.03 42.58
N THR A 154 24.19 -34.30 41.64
CA THR A 154 23.50 -35.59 41.54
C THR A 154 24.38 -36.72 41.02
N GLU A 155 25.40 -36.43 40.20
CA GLU A 155 26.40 -37.40 39.77
C GLU A 155 27.28 -37.87 40.93
N ILE A 156 27.75 -36.93 41.76
CA ILE A 156 28.51 -37.25 42.97
C ILE A 156 27.68 -38.15 43.88
N LEU A 157 26.43 -37.75 44.16
CA LEU A 157 25.50 -38.51 44.99
C LEU A 157 25.28 -39.94 44.45
N ARG A 158 25.01 -40.06 43.15
CA ARG A 158 24.83 -41.34 42.45
C ARG A 158 26.06 -42.25 42.61
N ASN A 159 27.26 -41.70 42.40
CA ASN A 159 28.50 -42.47 42.52
C ASN A 159 28.75 -42.98 43.94
N LYS A 160 28.37 -42.19 44.96
CA LYS A 160 28.51 -42.60 46.37
C LYS A 160 27.57 -43.76 46.73
N TYR A 161 26.31 -43.68 46.32
CA TYR A 161 25.36 -44.78 46.54
C TYR A 161 25.69 -46.03 45.73
N GLU A 162 26.27 -45.89 44.54
CA GLU A 162 26.75 -47.02 43.74
C GLU A 162 27.89 -47.76 44.46
N TRP A 163 28.81 -47.03 45.10
CA TRP A 163 29.85 -47.65 45.93
C TRP A 163 29.29 -48.36 47.16
N ALA A 164 28.36 -47.72 47.87
CA ALA A 164 27.67 -48.34 49.02
C ALA A 164 26.95 -49.63 48.60
N TYR A 165 26.27 -49.62 47.46
CA TYR A 165 25.61 -50.79 46.87
C TYR A 165 26.60 -51.94 46.59
N GLN A 166 27.76 -51.64 46.01
CA GLN A 166 28.80 -52.66 45.75
C GLN A 166 29.33 -53.29 47.04
N ILE A 167 29.53 -52.50 48.10
CA ILE A 167 29.92 -52.99 49.42
C ILE A 167 28.83 -53.89 50.01
N HIS A 168 27.57 -53.42 50.00
CA HIS A 168 26.42 -54.17 50.47
C HIS A 168 26.29 -55.54 49.77
N ALA A 169 26.47 -55.59 48.44
CA ALA A 169 26.47 -56.83 47.68
C ALA A 169 27.60 -57.79 48.07
N ARG A 170 28.80 -57.28 48.39
CA ARG A 170 29.91 -58.12 48.90
C ARG A 170 29.58 -58.71 50.27
N VAL A 171 29.05 -57.89 51.19
CA VAL A 171 28.61 -58.34 52.52
C VAL A 171 27.58 -59.47 52.40
N MET A 172 26.59 -59.32 51.52
CA MET A 172 25.58 -60.35 51.29
C MET A 172 26.20 -61.65 50.77
N ASN A 173 27.12 -61.58 49.80
CA ASN A 173 27.82 -62.76 49.31
C ASN A 173 28.65 -63.46 50.40
N MET A 174 29.36 -62.71 51.25
CA MET A 174 30.10 -63.28 52.39
C MET A 174 29.17 -63.92 53.42
N THR A 175 27.98 -63.34 53.64
CA THR A 175 26.94 -63.90 54.51
C THR A 175 26.47 -65.26 53.99
N ASP A 176 26.24 -65.37 52.68
CA ASP A 176 25.86 -66.62 52.02
C ASP A 176 27.00 -67.65 52.07
N GLU A 177 28.26 -67.23 51.98
CA GLU A 177 29.43 -68.12 52.15
C GLU A 177 29.53 -68.68 53.58
N ILE A 178 29.27 -67.88 54.61
CA ILE A 178 29.19 -68.36 55.99
C ILE A 178 28.10 -69.43 56.13
N GLU A 179 26.92 -69.19 55.57
CA GLU A 179 25.82 -70.15 55.59
C GLU A 179 26.24 -71.50 54.95
N ASN A 180 26.94 -71.47 53.82
CA ASN A 180 27.47 -72.67 53.17
C ASN A 180 28.48 -73.41 54.05
N TYR A 181 29.43 -72.69 54.66
CA TYR A 181 30.42 -73.32 55.56
C TYR A 181 29.78 -73.90 56.83
N CYS A 182 28.70 -73.31 57.33
CA CYS A 182 27.92 -73.90 58.43
C CYS A 182 27.33 -75.26 58.05
N HIS A 183 26.79 -75.39 56.83
CA HIS A 183 26.28 -76.67 56.32
C HIS A 183 27.40 -77.71 56.15
N GLU A 184 28.52 -77.34 55.51
CA GLU A 184 29.67 -78.26 55.36
C GLU A 184 30.24 -78.70 56.72
N ALA A 185 30.31 -77.79 57.68
CA ALA A 185 30.73 -78.09 59.05
C ALA A 185 29.77 -79.09 59.73
N ALA A 186 28.47 -78.94 59.54
CA ALA A 186 27.48 -79.86 60.06
C ALA A 186 27.57 -81.25 59.42
N ASP A 187 27.85 -81.33 58.11
CA ASP A 187 28.06 -82.59 57.40
C ASP A 187 29.26 -83.36 57.98
N TYR A 188 30.40 -82.69 58.21
CA TYR A 188 31.55 -83.33 58.87
C TYR A 188 31.23 -83.84 60.28
N MET A 189 30.34 -83.15 61.01
CA MET A 189 29.92 -83.58 62.33
C MET A 189 28.93 -84.76 62.26
N SER A 190 28.12 -84.84 61.21
CA SER A 190 27.28 -86.01 60.91
C SER A 190 28.15 -87.24 60.60
N ASP A 191 29.13 -87.09 59.71
CA ASP A 191 30.09 -88.15 59.36
C ASP A 191 30.88 -88.62 60.60
N PHE A 192 31.33 -87.68 61.44
CA PHE A 192 31.98 -87.97 62.70
C PHE A 192 31.09 -88.80 63.62
N ASN A 193 29.81 -88.46 63.72
CA ASN A 193 28.85 -89.19 64.55
C ASN A 193 28.53 -90.59 63.98
N GLU A 194 28.50 -90.76 62.66
CA GLU A 194 28.38 -92.08 62.00
C GLU A 194 29.60 -92.95 62.32
N THR A 195 30.81 -92.40 62.15
CA THR A 195 32.08 -93.07 62.50
C THR A 195 32.13 -93.44 63.98
N LEU A 196 31.60 -92.59 64.88
CA LEU A 196 31.46 -92.92 66.30
C LEU A 196 30.53 -94.11 66.56
N GLN A 197 29.45 -94.29 65.79
CA GLN A 197 28.58 -95.46 65.93
C GLN A 197 29.28 -96.74 65.44
N GLU A 198 30.10 -96.65 64.39
CA GLU A 198 30.92 -97.77 63.93
C GLU A 198 31.92 -98.20 65.01
N ILE A 199 32.63 -97.25 65.62
CA ILE A 199 33.52 -97.50 66.78
C ILE A 199 32.75 -98.16 67.93
N LYS A 200 31.51 -97.74 68.21
CA LYS A 200 30.66 -98.36 69.23
C LYS A 200 30.37 -99.83 68.91
N GLY A 201 30.02 -100.11 67.66
CA GLY A 201 29.70 -101.46 67.18
C GLY A 201 30.91 -102.39 67.29
N GLU A 202 32.05 -101.97 66.73
CA GLU A 202 33.30 -102.75 66.73
C GLU A 202 33.81 -103.03 68.16
N CYS A 203 33.76 -102.04 69.06
CA CYS A 203 34.14 -102.24 70.46
C CYS A 203 33.20 -103.21 71.20
N ALA A 204 31.89 -103.15 70.93
CA ALA A 204 30.91 -104.05 71.53
C ALA A 204 31.09 -105.50 71.06
N GLU A 205 31.42 -105.73 69.78
CA GLU A 205 31.75 -107.05 69.24
C GLU A 205 32.99 -107.67 69.92
N GLY A 206 33.95 -106.83 70.32
CA GLY A 206 35.13 -107.24 71.09
C GLY A 206 34.95 -107.29 72.61
N GLY A 207 33.78 -106.95 73.15
CA GLY A 207 33.49 -106.97 74.60
C GLY A 207 33.98 -105.76 75.40
N CYS A 208 34.38 -104.66 74.75
CA CYS A 208 34.77 -103.40 75.39
C CYS A 208 33.59 -102.41 75.42
N ASP A 209 33.13 -102.03 76.61
CA ASP A 209 32.01 -101.08 76.74
C ASP A 209 32.50 -99.63 76.74
N VAL A 210 32.25 -98.94 75.63
CA VAL A 210 32.53 -97.50 75.45
C VAL A 210 31.24 -96.66 75.40
N SER A 211 30.09 -97.25 75.73
CA SER A 211 28.77 -96.65 75.51
C SER A 211 28.57 -95.33 76.26
N ALA A 212 29.08 -95.22 77.49
CA ALA A 212 28.99 -93.99 78.29
C ALA A 212 29.78 -92.83 77.67
N LYS A 213 30.98 -93.11 77.14
CA LYS A 213 31.84 -92.12 76.47
C LYS A 213 31.25 -91.69 75.13
N ILE A 214 30.73 -92.62 74.35
CA ILE A 214 30.04 -92.31 73.09
C ILE A 214 28.75 -91.52 73.34
N MET A 215 28.02 -91.80 74.42
CA MET A 215 26.84 -90.99 74.80
C MET A 215 27.22 -89.53 75.12
N ILE A 216 28.35 -89.30 75.81
CA ILE A 216 28.89 -87.96 76.07
C ILE A 216 29.27 -87.28 74.74
N MET A 217 30.04 -87.96 73.88
CA MET A 217 30.45 -87.40 72.58
C MET A 217 29.27 -87.10 71.66
N ASN A 218 28.23 -87.94 71.63
CA ASN A 218 26.99 -87.67 70.88
C ASN A 218 26.23 -86.45 71.42
N THR A 219 26.31 -86.21 72.73
CA THR A 219 25.70 -85.02 73.34
C THR A 219 26.45 -83.75 72.91
N LEU A 220 27.78 -83.78 72.93
CA LEU A 220 28.63 -82.69 72.45
C LEU A 220 28.45 -82.45 70.94
N THR A 221 28.39 -83.51 70.14
CA THR A 221 28.11 -83.48 68.70
C THR A 221 26.78 -82.77 68.41
N LYS A 222 25.70 -83.13 69.13
CA LYS A 222 24.39 -82.47 69.00
C LYS A 222 24.44 -80.99 69.36
N GLN A 223 25.19 -80.62 70.40
CA GLN A 223 25.37 -79.22 70.76
C GLN A 223 26.07 -78.43 69.65
N ILE A 224 27.11 -79.01 69.04
CA ILE A 224 27.83 -78.40 67.91
C ILE A 224 26.90 -78.24 66.70
N VAL A 225 26.19 -79.30 66.30
CA VAL A 225 25.26 -79.26 65.16
C VAL A 225 24.18 -78.21 65.38
N ASN A 226 23.49 -78.21 66.54
CA ASN A 226 22.44 -77.23 66.81
C ASN A 226 22.93 -75.77 66.67
N LYS A 227 24.16 -75.47 67.09
CA LYS A 227 24.73 -74.13 66.90
C LYS A 227 24.99 -73.80 65.43
N LEU A 228 25.54 -74.77 64.68
CA LEU A 228 25.87 -74.61 63.26
C LEU A 228 24.65 -74.49 62.35
N ILE A 229 23.58 -75.27 62.57
CA ILE A 229 22.43 -75.33 61.64
C ILE A 229 21.18 -74.59 62.14
N GLU A 230 21.07 -74.27 63.43
CA GLU A 230 19.93 -73.50 63.95
C GLU A 230 20.35 -72.10 64.39
N ARG A 231 21.36 -71.98 65.27
CA ARG A 231 21.67 -70.68 65.90
C ARG A 231 22.36 -69.71 64.95
N ILE A 232 23.47 -70.10 64.34
CA ILE A 232 24.23 -69.21 63.43
C ILE A 232 23.36 -68.80 62.21
N PRO A 233 22.66 -69.71 61.52
CA PRO A 233 21.75 -69.34 60.43
C PRO A 233 20.60 -68.43 60.85
N ALA A 234 20.05 -68.60 62.05
CA ALA A 234 19.03 -67.70 62.57
C ALA A 234 19.56 -66.26 62.81
N ILE A 235 20.84 -66.13 63.17
CA ILE A 235 21.51 -64.82 63.28
C ILE A 235 21.79 -64.25 61.89
N LEU A 236 22.32 -65.04 60.94
CA LEU A 236 22.53 -64.64 59.55
C LEU A 236 21.23 -64.19 58.86
N ASN A 237 20.10 -64.83 59.15
CA ASN A 237 18.84 -64.41 58.54
C ASN A 237 18.39 -63.02 59.05
N GLN A 238 18.77 -62.63 60.27
CA GLN A 238 18.49 -61.29 60.79
C GLN A 238 19.38 -60.23 60.14
N THR A 239 20.58 -60.59 59.66
CA THR A 239 21.50 -59.64 59.03
C THR A 239 21.04 -59.18 57.65
N ARG A 240 20.09 -59.90 57.04
CA ARG A 240 19.55 -59.61 55.70
C ARG A 240 18.52 -58.48 55.65
N GLU A 241 18.00 -58.03 56.80
CA GLU A 241 16.88 -57.07 56.86
C GLU A 241 17.17 -55.78 57.65
N LEU A 242 18.40 -55.57 58.13
CA LEU A 242 18.70 -54.56 59.18
C LEU A 242 19.86 -53.62 58.85
N ASN A 243 19.95 -52.53 59.61
CA ASN A 243 20.95 -51.49 59.41
C ASN A 243 22.39 -51.97 59.71
N VAL A 244 23.36 -51.16 59.29
CA VAL A 244 24.80 -51.43 59.40
C VAL A 244 25.30 -51.57 60.85
N THR A 245 24.69 -50.87 61.80
CA THR A 245 25.05 -50.98 63.23
C THR A 245 24.66 -52.34 63.79
N ILE A 246 23.46 -52.81 63.45
CA ILE A 246 22.93 -54.10 63.91
C ILE A 246 23.68 -55.26 63.22
N LEU A 247 24.08 -55.08 61.96
CA LEU A 247 24.92 -56.04 61.24
C LEU A 247 26.21 -56.37 62.01
N LYS A 248 26.91 -55.35 62.53
CA LYS A 248 28.15 -55.55 63.32
C LYS A 248 27.90 -56.31 64.61
N GLU A 249 26.83 -55.98 65.32
CA GLU A 249 26.46 -56.66 66.57
C GLU A 249 26.16 -58.15 66.33
N LEU A 250 25.42 -58.46 65.27
CA LEU A 250 25.08 -59.83 64.90
C LEU A 250 26.32 -60.62 64.42
N MET A 251 27.24 -60.01 63.67
CA MET A 251 28.50 -60.67 63.29
C MET A 251 29.41 -60.97 64.48
N LEU A 252 29.47 -60.06 65.45
CA LEU A 252 30.17 -60.31 66.72
C LEU A 252 29.54 -61.48 67.48
N GLU A 253 28.21 -61.60 67.47
CA GLU A 253 27.50 -62.74 68.06
C GLU A 253 27.88 -64.05 67.36
N ILE A 254 27.97 -64.08 66.02
CA ILE A 254 28.44 -65.25 65.27
C ILE A 254 29.87 -65.63 65.69
N CYS A 255 30.79 -64.68 65.81
CA CYS A 255 32.15 -64.93 66.28
C CYS A 255 32.17 -65.60 67.66
N VAL A 256 31.31 -65.15 68.58
CA VAL A 256 31.15 -65.74 69.92
C VAL A 256 30.60 -67.17 69.84
N GLU A 257 29.57 -67.40 69.03
CA GLU A 257 28.99 -68.73 68.83
C GLU A 257 30.01 -69.71 68.23
N VAL A 258 30.82 -69.26 67.26
CA VAL A 258 31.90 -70.05 66.66
C VAL A 258 32.98 -70.41 67.68
N ASP A 259 33.36 -69.47 68.55
CA ASP A 259 34.33 -69.74 69.62
C ASP A 259 33.79 -70.76 70.65
N ASP A 260 32.49 -70.73 70.94
CA ASP A 260 31.85 -71.71 71.80
C ASP A 260 31.77 -73.11 71.15
N VAL A 261 31.48 -73.16 69.84
CA VAL A 261 31.56 -74.41 69.07
C VAL A 261 32.99 -74.96 69.08
N ALA A 262 34.01 -74.11 68.88
CA ALA A 262 35.40 -74.51 68.92
C ALA A 262 35.83 -75.04 70.32
N SER A 263 35.34 -74.44 71.39
CA SER A 263 35.54 -74.90 72.78
C SER A 263 34.91 -76.28 73.02
N THR A 264 33.68 -76.46 72.53
CA THR A 264 32.96 -77.75 72.59
C THR A 264 33.69 -78.83 71.79
N LEU A 265 34.25 -78.47 70.63
CA LEU A 265 35.06 -79.36 69.80
C LEU A 265 36.36 -79.81 70.49
N VAL A 266 37.03 -78.93 71.24
CA VAL A 266 38.21 -79.30 72.04
C VAL A 266 37.84 -80.32 73.13
N THR A 267 36.66 -80.16 73.73
CA THR A 267 36.15 -81.11 74.73
C THR A 267 35.81 -82.45 74.06
N LEU A 268 35.21 -82.42 72.87
CA LEU A 268 34.91 -83.61 72.07
C LEU A 268 36.20 -84.36 71.67
N GLU A 269 37.23 -83.63 71.24
CA GLU A 269 38.55 -84.18 70.91
C GLU A 269 39.24 -84.81 72.13
N HIS A 270 39.10 -84.20 73.30
CA HIS A 270 39.59 -84.78 74.55
C HIS A 270 38.89 -86.10 74.87
N GLU A 271 37.55 -86.14 74.79
CA GLU A 271 36.77 -87.36 75.02
C GLU A 271 37.08 -88.46 73.99
N LEU A 272 37.33 -88.10 72.73
CA LEU A 272 37.78 -89.04 71.69
C LEU A 272 39.14 -89.65 72.04
N ASN A 273 40.09 -88.82 72.50
CA ASN A 273 41.42 -89.29 72.90
C ASN A 273 41.37 -90.20 74.14
N VAL A 274 40.60 -89.84 75.16
CA VAL A 274 40.37 -90.68 76.35
C VAL A 274 39.72 -92.01 75.96
N THR A 275 38.74 -91.98 75.06
CA THR A 275 38.09 -93.19 74.55
C THR A 275 39.08 -94.09 73.79
N ASN A 276 39.94 -93.50 72.97
CA ASN A 276 41.01 -94.21 72.27
C ASN A 276 42.02 -94.85 73.24
N GLU A 277 42.39 -94.20 74.35
CA GLU A 277 43.25 -94.78 75.39
C GLU A 277 42.59 -96.00 76.06
N ILE A 278 41.32 -95.90 76.46
CA ILE A 278 40.55 -97.00 77.08
C ILE A 278 40.54 -98.25 76.17
N ILE A 279 40.33 -98.04 74.87
CA ILE A 279 40.25 -99.13 73.88
C ILE A 279 41.62 -99.79 73.70
N ILE A 280 42.70 -99.00 73.62
CA ILE A 280 44.07 -99.50 73.50
C ILE A 280 44.48 -100.30 74.76
N ASP A 281 44.13 -99.81 75.95
CA ASP A 281 44.43 -100.49 77.22
C ASP A 281 43.65 -101.80 77.39
N PHE A 282 42.40 -101.87 76.92
CA PHE A 282 41.57 -103.07 77.03
C PHE A 282 42.01 -104.21 76.09
N PHE A 283 42.21 -103.90 74.81
CA PHE A 283 42.53 -104.91 73.80
C PHE A 283 44.04 -105.16 73.61
N GLY A 284 44.87 -104.17 73.95
CA GLY A 284 46.29 -104.12 73.60
C GLY A 284 46.53 -103.57 72.18
N PRO A 285 47.65 -102.86 71.94
CA PRO A 285 47.87 -102.07 70.71
C PRO A 285 48.00 -102.89 69.41
N MET A 286 48.19 -104.22 69.49
CA MET A 286 48.34 -105.10 68.32
C MET A 286 47.08 -105.96 68.04
N HIS A 287 45.99 -105.76 68.79
CA HIS A 287 44.75 -106.50 68.59
C HIS A 287 44.02 -106.03 67.32
N TYR A 288 43.42 -106.97 66.58
CA TYR A 288 42.76 -106.69 65.30
C TYR A 288 41.66 -105.61 65.43
N ILE A 289 40.78 -105.74 66.44
CA ILE A 289 39.71 -104.75 66.72
C ILE A 289 40.32 -103.39 67.10
N ALA A 290 41.43 -103.35 67.84
CA ALA A 290 42.08 -102.10 68.20
C ALA A 290 42.71 -101.38 66.99
N GLN A 291 43.13 -102.12 65.96
CA GLN A 291 43.65 -101.54 64.70
C GLN A 291 42.55 -101.02 63.78
N GLN A 292 41.39 -101.70 63.71
CA GLN A 292 40.22 -101.20 62.99
C GLN A 292 39.68 -99.92 63.65
N VAL A 293 39.45 -99.95 64.96
CA VAL A 293 39.01 -98.78 65.72
C VAL A 293 40.00 -97.63 65.64
N LYS A 294 41.32 -97.90 65.62
CA LYS A 294 42.33 -96.85 65.41
C LYS A 294 42.18 -96.15 64.06
N THR A 295 41.73 -96.85 63.03
CA THR A 295 41.47 -96.27 61.70
C THR A 295 40.27 -95.33 61.77
N HIS A 296 39.13 -95.79 62.31
CA HIS A 296 37.95 -94.96 62.55
C HIS A 296 38.24 -93.77 63.51
N MET A 297 39.09 -93.96 64.52
CA MET A 297 39.54 -92.86 65.41
C MET A 297 40.35 -91.80 64.66
N ASN A 298 41.14 -92.19 63.66
CA ASN A 298 41.86 -91.23 62.82
C ASN A 298 40.93 -90.53 61.82
N GLU A 299 39.90 -91.20 61.34
CA GLU A 299 38.83 -90.59 60.53
C GLU A 299 38.06 -89.56 61.36
N CYS A 300 37.64 -89.91 62.58
CA CYS A 300 37.08 -88.97 63.56
C CYS A 300 37.97 -87.74 63.78
N ARG A 301 39.29 -87.94 63.98
CA ARG A 301 40.25 -86.83 64.06
C ARG A 301 40.32 -86.01 62.78
N SER A 302 40.24 -86.65 61.61
CA SER A 302 40.22 -85.95 60.32
C SER A 302 38.96 -85.08 60.19
N HIS A 303 37.80 -85.57 60.59
CA HIS A 303 36.57 -84.78 60.63
C HIS A 303 36.68 -83.58 61.59
N ILE A 304 37.26 -83.77 62.78
CA ILE A 304 37.54 -82.68 63.72
C ILE A 304 38.48 -81.62 63.09
N VAL A 305 39.51 -82.03 62.35
CA VAL A 305 40.42 -81.10 61.66
C VAL A 305 39.68 -80.30 60.58
N LYS A 306 38.90 -80.96 59.73
CA LYS A 306 38.11 -80.28 58.68
C LYS A 306 37.05 -79.34 59.27
N LEU A 307 36.43 -79.73 60.38
CA LEU A 307 35.49 -78.87 61.10
C LEU A 307 36.19 -77.62 61.62
N ARG A 308 37.37 -77.78 62.24
CA ARG A 308 38.17 -76.65 62.76
C ARG A 308 38.57 -75.67 61.65
N GLU A 309 38.90 -76.20 60.46
CA GLU A 309 39.16 -75.39 59.27
C GLU A 309 37.93 -74.58 58.86
N LYS A 310 36.73 -75.19 58.81
CA LYS A 310 35.49 -74.48 58.48
C LYS A 310 35.10 -73.43 59.52
N LEU A 311 35.24 -73.74 60.81
CA LEU A 311 35.02 -72.78 61.90
C LEU A 311 35.96 -71.58 61.80
N TYR A 312 37.21 -71.80 61.40
CA TYR A 312 38.17 -70.72 61.15
C TYR A 312 37.72 -69.82 60.00
N LEU A 313 37.33 -70.40 58.86
CA LEU A 313 36.84 -69.64 57.70
C LEU A 313 35.57 -68.84 58.01
N ILE A 314 34.63 -69.42 58.77
CA ILE A 314 33.43 -68.72 59.23
C ILE A 314 33.80 -67.48 60.06
N LYS A 315 34.72 -67.64 61.02
CA LYS A 315 35.16 -66.55 61.89
C LYS A 315 35.89 -65.46 61.10
N GLU A 316 36.75 -65.85 60.16
CA GLU A 316 37.49 -64.92 59.30
C GLU A 316 36.52 -64.08 58.45
N LEU A 317 35.53 -64.72 57.82
CA LEU A 317 34.50 -64.02 57.06
C LEU A 317 33.64 -63.10 57.93
N ALA A 318 33.22 -63.55 59.12
CA ALA A 318 32.45 -62.70 60.04
C ALA A 318 33.24 -61.45 60.48
N GLN A 319 34.55 -61.58 60.71
CA GLN A 319 35.44 -60.46 61.01
C GLN A 319 35.56 -59.50 59.82
N ALA A 320 35.72 -60.03 58.60
CA ALA A 320 35.80 -59.23 57.39
C ALA A 320 34.46 -58.51 57.08
N ILE A 321 33.31 -59.11 57.39
CA ILE A 321 32.00 -58.44 57.28
C ILE A 321 31.92 -57.24 58.22
N ILE A 322 32.48 -57.32 59.44
CA ILE A 322 32.51 -56.17 60.38
C ILE A 322 33.28 -54.99 59.77
N GLU A 323 34.44 -55.25 59.16
CA GLU A 323 35.25 -54.22 58.50
C GLU A 323 34.52 -53.60 57.28
N GLU A 324 33.91 -54.43 56.44
CA GLU A 324 33.09 -53.95 55.31
C GLU A 324 31.84 -53.19 55.78
N ALA A 325 31.27 -53.55 56.92
CA ALA A 325 30.17 -52.81 57.54
C ALA A 325 30.62 -51.44 58.08
N ASP A 326 31.83 -51.29 58.61
CA ASP A 326 32.38 -49.97 58.97
C ASP A 326 32.49 -49.08 57.73
N GLU A 327 33.10 -49.59 56.66
CA GLU A 327 33.23 -48.86 55.40
C GLU A 327 31.85 -48.53 54.78
N LEU A 328 30.88 -49.44 54.85
CA LEU A 328 29.51 -49.20 54.36
C LEU A 328 28.84 -48.04 55.11
N ASP A 329 28.94 -48.00 56.44
CA ASP A 329 28.38 -46.93 57.29
C ASP A 329 28.97 -45.57 56.92
N ASP A 330 30.29 -45.51 56.73
CA ASP A 330 31.02 -44.32 56.32
C ASP A 330 30.56 -43.83 54.95
N ARG A 331 30.39 -44.74 53.98
CA ARG A 331 29.93 -44.39 52.63
C ARG A 331 28.49 -43.93 52.59
N VAL A 332 27.59 -44.56 53.35
CA VAL A 332 26.19 -44.13 53.47
C VAL A 332 26.11 -42.75 54.14
N THR A 333 26.93 -42.50 55.17
CA THR A 333 27.00 -41.19 55.84
C THR A 333 27.53 -40.11 54.89
N GLU A 334 28.59 -40.42 54.14
CA GLU A 334 29.12 -39.51 53.11
C GLU A 334 28.05 -39.20 52.05
N ALA A 335 27.33 -40.22 51.55
CA ALA A 335 26.24 -40.04 50.59
C ALA A 335 25.11 -39.15 51.15
N HIS A 336 24.68 -39.39 52.40
CA HIS A 336 23.68 -38.56 53.07
C HIS A 336 24.09 -37.09 53.15
N SER A 337 25.37 -36.81 53.46
CA SER A 337 25.87 -35.43 53.51
C SER A 337 25.78 -34.69 52.17
N HIS A 338 25.69 -35.42 51.05
CA HIS A 338 25.54 -34.85 49.72
C HIS A 338 24.07 -34.66 49.27
N ILE A 339 23.09 -35.27 49.96
CA ILE A 339 21.66 -35.13 49.61
C ILE A 339 21.22 -33.68 49.74
N GLU A 340 21.52 -33.01 50.86
CA GLU A 340 21.13 -31.62 51.11
C GLU A 340 21.66 -30.66 50.02
N HIS A 341 22.87 -30.91 49.53
CA HIS A 341 23.44 -30.11 48.44
C HIS A 341 22.68 -30.35 47.13
N ALA A 342 22.40 -31.62 46.77
CA ALA A 342 21.64 -31.94 45.57
C ALA A 342 20.21 -31.39 45.63
N GLU A 343 19.52 -31.49 46.77
CA GLU A 343 18.21 -30.88 47.01
C GLU A 343 18.23 -29.36 46.78
N LYS A 344 19.23 -28.69 47.35
CA LYS A 344 19.39 -27.25 47.18
C LYS A 344 19.56 -26.85 45.71
N GLU A 345 20.46 -27.52 44.98
CA GLU A 345 20.68 -27.20 43.56
C GLU A 345 19.44 -27.51 42.71
N VAL A 346 18.71 -28.59 43.00
CA VAL A 346 17.48 -28.95 42.28
C VAL A 346 16.32 -27.98 42.58
N GLU A 347 16.21 -27.46 43.81
CA GLU A 347 15.21 -26.42 44.13
C GLU A 347 15.51 -25.08 43.44
N VAL A 348 16.79 -24.70 43.32
CA VAL A 348 17.18 -23.49 42.58
C VAL A 348 16.74 -23.59 41.12
N ILE A 349 17.02 -24.71 40.44
CA ILE A 349 16.60 -24.87 39.04
C ILE A 349 15.07 -24.95 38.89
N LYS A 350 14.35 -25.47 39.89
CA LYS A 350 12.88 -25.55 39.87
C LYS A 350 12.25 -24.16 39.82
N GLU A 351 12.75 -23.22 40.63
CA GLU A 351 12.31 -21.82 40.58
C GLU A 351 12.62 -21.17 39.23
N MET A 352 13.84 -21.38 38.69
CA MET A 352 14.23 -20.82 37.39
C MET A 352 13.38 -21.39 36.23
N ILE A 353 13.11 -22.70 36.24
CA ILE A 353 12.25 -23.36 35.25
C ILE A 353 10.81 -22.87 35.36
N HIS A 354 10.32 -22.61 36.58
CA HIS A 354 8.99 -22.06 36.80
C HIS A 354 8.85 -20.68 36.13
N GLU A 355 9.83 -19.79 36.31
CA GLU A 355 9.83 -18.48 35.64
C GLU A 355 9.79 -18.59 34.11
N VAL A 356 10.61 -19.48 33.52
CA VAL A 356 10.63 -19.72 32.07
C VAL A 356 9.28 -20.24 31.59
N THR A 357 8.67 -21.17 32.34
CA THR A 357 7.36 -21.76 32.00
C THR A 357 6.26 -20.71 32.01
N VAL A 358 6.20 -19.88 33.05
CA VAL A 358 5.21 -18.80 33.17
C VAL A 358 5.35 -17.77 32.04
N ASP A 359 6.57 -17.42 31.66
CA ASP A 359 6.81 -16.51 30.54
C ASP A 359 6.32 -17.12 29.22
N ILE A 360 6.61 -18.40 28.96
CA ILE A 360 6.15 -19.12 27.77
C ILE A 360 4.62 -19.17 27.71
N GLU A 361 3.95 -19.50 28.82
CA GLU A 361 2.48 -19.56 28.88
C GLU A 361 1.82 -18.20 28.61
N LYS A 362 2.35 -17.12 29.20
CA LYS A 362 1.87 -15.75 28.96
C LYS A 362 2.01 -15.33 27.51
N LEU A 363 3.10 -15.73 26.85
CA LEU A 363 3.33 -15.44 25.45
C LEU A 363 2.39 -16.26 24.56
N ALA A 364 2.24 -17.56 24.82
CA ALA A 364 1.36 -18.45 24.07
C ALA A 364 -0.11 -18.02 24.13
N ALA A 365 -0.55 -17.36 25.22
CA ALA A 365 -1.90 -16.81 25.31
C ALA A 365 -2.22 -15.74 24.24
N ASN A 366 -1.20 -15.10 23.66
CA ASN A 366 -1.36 -14.03 22.69
C ASN A 366 -0.77 -14.37 21.30
N TYR A 367 0.12 -15.37 21.22
CA TYR A 367 0.88 -15.69 20.01
C TYR A 367 0.94 -17.21 19.77
N THR A 368 0.28 -17.65 18.70
CA THR A 368 0.18 -19.08 18.33
C THR A 368 1.53 -19.72 18.03
N GLU A 369 2.51 -18.93 17.60
CA GLU A 369 3.87 -19.37 17.30
C GLU A 369 4.59 -19.97 18.51
N VAL A 370 4.16 -19.61 19.73
CA VAL A 370 4.78 -20.04 20.99
C VAL A 370 4.11 -21.30 21.55
N GLU A 371 2.93 -21.70 21.06
CA GLU A 371 2.16 -22.83 21.63
C GLU A 371 2.96 -24.15 21.70
N VAL A 372 3.82 -24.41 20.71
CA VAL A 372 4.66 -25.62 20.66
C VAL A 372 5.58 -25.72 21.88
N LEU A 373 6.00 -24.58 22.45
CA LEU A 373 6.89 -24.54 23.61
C LEU A 373 6.18 -24.88 24.93
N VAL A 374 4.87 -24.67 25.03
CA VAL A 374 4.11 -24.82 26.28
C VAL A 374 4.20 -26.26 26.82
N ASN A 375 3.92 -27.25 25.97
CA ASN A 375 3.94 -28.65 26.38
C ASN A 375 5.33 -29.10 26.86
N VAL A 376 6.39 -28.61 26.20
CA VAL A 376 7.77 -28.93 26.58
C VAL A 376 8.10 -28.30 27.93
N ALA A 377 7.80 -27.01 28.12
CA ALA A 377 8.06 -26.30 29.37
C ALA A 377 7.32 -26.92 30.57
N VAL A 378 6.04 -27.23 30.41
CA VAL A 378 5.23 -27.89 31.45
C VAL A 378 5.81 -29.25 31.82
N ASN A 379 6.19 -30.08 30.83
CA ASN A 379 6.80 -31.38 31.10
C ASN A 379 8.14 -31.26 31.86
N VAL A 380 8.95 -30.24 31.55
CA VAL A 380 10.19 -29.96 32.27
C VAL A 380 9.90 -29.57 33.73
N SER A 381 8.92 -28.70 33.96
CA SER A 381 8.49 -28.29 35.30
C SER A 381 7.95 -29.48 36.13
N VAL A 382 7.18 -30.38 35.52
CA VAL A 382 6.72 -31.61 36.19
C VAL A 382 7.90 -32.53 36.51
N THR A 383 8.83 -32.70 35.58
CA THR A 383 9.99 -33.58 35.78
C THR A 383 10.89 -33.07 36.91
N VAL A 384 11.13 -31.76 37.00
CA VAL A 384 11.96 -31.19 38.08
C VAL A 384 11.26 -31.30 39.43
N THR A 385 9.94 -31.10 39.48
CA THR A 385 9.15 -31.27 40.71
C THR A 385 9.20 -32.72 41.21
N ASN A 386 8.99 -33.69 40.32
CA ASN A 386 9.13 -35.11 40.66
C ASN A 386 10.57 -35.46 41.11
N THR A 387 11.58 -34.74 40.62
CA THR A 387 12.99 -34.95 41.05
C THR A 387 13.21 -34.49 42.49
N VAL A 388 12.60 -33.38 42.90
CA VAL A 388 12.59 -32.94 44.31
C VAL A 388 11.91 -33.98 45.20
N GLU A 389 10.76 -34.52 44.76
CA GLU A 389 10.04 -35.55 45.53
C GLU A 389 10.88 -36.82 45.72
N ILE A 390 11.58 -37.27 44.68
CA ILE A 390 12.49 -38.43 44.76
C ILE A 390 13.67 -38.15 45.70
N LEU A 391 14.22 -36.94 45.71
CA LEU A 391 15.28 -36.57 46.65
C LEU A 391 14.81 -36.61 48.11
N HIS A 392 13.58 -36.15 48.36
CA HIS A 392 12.97 -36.23 49.69
C HIS A 392 12.76 -37.68 50.14
N GLU A 393 12.29 -38.54 49.23
CA GLU A 393 12.17 -39.99 49.48
C GLU A 393 13.53 -40.62 49.79
N LEU A 394 14.56 -40.29 49.00
CA LEU A 394 15.93 -40.77 49.19
C LEU A 394 16.49 -40.39 50.56
N ASN A 395 16.22 -39.16 51.05
CA ASN A 395 16.68 -38.68 52.35
C ASN A 395 16.11 -39.48 53.54
N THR A 396 14.99 -40.18 53.34
CA THR A 396 14.35 -41.02 54.37
C THR A 396 14.59 -42.52 54.18
N THR A 397 15.29 -42.91 53.11
CA THR A 397 15.50 -44.31 52.73
C THR A 397 16.69 -44.89 53.48
N VAL A 398 16.45 -45.99 54.22
CA VAL A 398 17.49 -46.70 54.98
C VAL A 398 18.06 -47.90 54.19
N ASP A 399 17.29 -48.42 53.22
CA ASP A 399 17.69 -49.53 52.36
C ASP A 399 18.66 -49.06 51.25
N VAL A 400 19.86 -49.63 51.23
CA VAL A 400 20.95 -49.22 50.32
C VAL A 400 20.62 -49.50 48.85
N ASP A 401 19.93 -50.60 48.55
CA ASP A 401 19.60 -51.00 47.18
C ASP A 401 18.51 -50.07 46.60
N VAL A 402 17.51 -49.76 47.42
CA VAL A 402 16.47 -48.77 47.09
C VAL A 402 17.09 -47.38 46.92
N ALA A 403 17.97 -46.97 47.84
CA ALA A 403 18.65 -45.68 47.78
C ALA A 403 19.50 -45.52 46.52
N ASN A 404 20.26 -46.55 46.11
CA ASN A 404 21.01 -46.54 44.85
C ASN A 404 20.08 -46.40 43.64
N THR A 405 18.94 -47.08 43.65
CA THR A 405 17.94 -46.97 42.58
C THR A 405 17.36 -45.56 42.49
N LEU A 406 17.02 -44.94 43.63
CA LEU A 406 16.49 -43.57 43.68
C LEU A 406 17.54 -42.55 43.24
N ALA A 407 18.78 -42.64 43.72
CA ALA A 407 19.88 -41.75 43.32
C ALA A 407 20.15 -41.80 41.81
N ASN A 408 20.11 -42.99 41.21
CA ASN A 408 20.20 -43.16 39.76
C ASN A 408 19.01 -42.46 39.03
N LYS A 409 17.78 -42.61 39.52
CA LYS A 409 16.59 -41.94 38.95
C LYS A 409 16.70 -40.42 39.01
N VAL A 410 17.19 -39.85 40.13
CA VAL A 410 17.41 -38.41 40.28
C VAL A 410 18.35 -37.90 39.19
N HIS A 411 19.54 -38.51 39.06
CA HIS A 411 20.52 -38.09 38.07
C HIS A 411 19.99 -38.21 36.62
N VAL A 412 19.27 -39.29 36.32
CA VAL A 412 18.61 -39.47 35.01
C VAL A 412 17.57 -38.39 34.74
N ASN A 413 16.76 -38.01 35.73
CA ASN A 413 15.75 -36.97 35.55
C ASN A 413 16.37 -35.59 35.34
N VAL A 414 17.43 -35.22 36.08
CA VAL A 414 18.17 -33.97 35.84
C VAL A 414 18.77 -33.95 34.42
N ASN A 415 19.29 -35.06 33.93
CA ASN A 415 19.77 -35.18 32.54
C ASN A 415 18.64 -35.01 31.50
N LYS A 416 17.43 -35.53 31.77
CA LYS A 416 16.25 -35.30 30.91
C LYS A 416 15.85 -33.82 30.89
N VAL A 417 15.87 -33.16 32.05
CA VAL A 417 15.61 -31.72 32.18
C VAL A 417 16.62 -30.92 31.35
N LYS A 418 17.93 -31.25 31.44
CA LYS A 418 18.99 -30.65 30.60
C LYS A 418 18.68 -30.75 29.11
N THR A 419 18.34 -31.95 28.65
CA THR A 419 18.05 -32.21 27.22
C THR A 419 16.84 -31.42 26.73
N ALA A 420 15.77 -31.39 27.53
CA ALA A 420 14.55 -30.66 27.18
C ALA A 420 14.75 -29.13 27.20
N MET A 421 15.57 -28.59 28.11
CA MET A 421 15.91 -27.17 28.13
C MET A 421 16.70 -26.74 26.88
N VAL A 422 17.59 -27.59 26.36
CA VAL A 422 18.27 -27.33 25.09
C VAL A 422 17.27 -27.24 23.93
N GLU A 423 16.25 -28.10 23.92
CA GLU A 423 15.19 -28.03 22.90
C GLU A 423 14.33 -26.76 23.04
N ILE A 424 14.02 -26.32 24.26
CA ILE A 424 13.35 -25.03 24.51
C ILE A 424 14.17 -23.87 23.96
N GLU A 425 15.47 -23.80 24.26
CA GLU A 425 16.35 -22.74 23.73
C GLU A 425 16.35 -22.74 22.19
N LYS A 426 16.44 -23.92 21.57
CA LYS A 426 16.44 -24.07 20.11
C LYS A 426 15.14 -23.61 19.48
N GLU A 427 14.00 -24.03 20.01
CA GLU A 427 12.68 -23.65 19.47
C GLU A 427 12.36 -22.16 19.74
N ILE A 428 12.82 -21.57 20.86
CA ILE A 428 12.74 -20.11 21.07
C ILE A 428 13.55 -19.37 20.00
N ASN A 429 14.80 -19.78 19.73
CA ASN A 429 15.63 -19.15 18.70
C ASN A 429 15.00 -19.23 17.30
N LYS A 430 14.45 -20.38 16.94
CA LYS A 430 13.71 -20.57 15.67
C LYS A 430 12.49 -19.66 15.59
N THR A 431 11.76 -19.51 16.70
CA THR A 431 10.61 -18.60 16.79
C THR A 431 11.05 -17.14 16.63
N ILE A 432 12.15 -16.73 17.26
CA ILE A 432 12.75 -15.39 17.10
C ILE A 432 13.09 -15.11 15.63
N SER A 433 13.70 -16.06 14.92
CA SER A 433 14.00 -15.92 13.49
C SER A 433 12.74 -15.73 12.65
N LYS A 434 11.68 -16.51 12.93
CA LYS A 434 10.38 -16.37 12.25
C LYS A 434 9.73 -15.01 12.53
N CYS A 435 9.78 -14.53 13.77
CA CYS A 435 9.27 -13.21 14.13
C CYS A 435 9.99 -12.10 13.34
N HIS A 436 11.30 -12.22 13.17
CA HIS A 436 12.07 -11.26 12.38
C HIS A 436 11.66 -11.26 10.90
N GLU A 437 11.50 -12.43 10.29
CA GLU A 437 11.04 -12.57 8.90
C GLU A 437 9.67 -11.91 8.70
N ILE A 438 8.69 -12.24 9.55
CA ILE A 438 7.34 -11.65 9.49
C ILE A 438 7.38 -10.13 9.67
N ALA A 439 8.16 -9.63 10.62
CA ALA A 439 8.28 -8.18 10.85
C ALA A 439 8.92 -7.45 9.66
N GLU A 440 9.96 -8.01 9.04
CA GLU A 440 10.58 -7.42 7.84
C GLU A 440 9.65 -7.46 6.63
N GLU A 441 8.91 -8.55 6.42
CA GLU A 441 7.90 -8.63 5.35
C GLU A 441 6.82 -7.56 5.53
N ALA A 442 6.30 -7.40 6.75
CA ALA A 442 5.30 -6.39 7.07
C ALA A 442 5.85 -4.97 6.87
N ARG A 443 7.08 -4.69 7.32
CA ARG A 443 7.77 -3.42 7.09
C ARG A 443 7.96 -3.14 5.60
N HIS A 444 8.42 -4.13 4.83
CA HIS A 444 8.62 -4.01 3.40
C HIS A 444 7.29 -3.75 2.67
N ARG A 445 6.22 -4.46 3.05
CA ARG A 445 4.87 -4.22 2.53
C ARG A 445 4.41 -2.78 2.80
N ALA A 446 4.56 -2.29 4.04
CA ALA A 446 4.21 -0.92 4.40
C ALA A 446 5.01 0.12 3.61
N ARG A 447 6.32 -0.11 3.44
CA ARG A 447 7.20 0.80 2.69
C ARG A 447 6.89 0.82 1.21
N SER A 448 6.77 -0.36 0.59
CA SER A 448 6.47 -0.46 -0.85
C SER A 448 5.13 0.18 -1.22
N LEU A 449 4.09 0.02 -0.38
CA LEU A 449 2.81 0.72 -0.56
C LEU A 449 2.95 2.25 -0.45
N LYS A 450 3.79 2.77 0.46
CA LYS A 450 4.08 4.21 0.55
C LYS A 450 4.82 4.72 -0.68
N ASP A 451 5.81 3.96 -1.14
CA ASP A 451 6.61 4.30 -2.32
C ASP A 451 5.72 4.28 -3.58
N LEU A 452 4.77 3.35 -3.66
CA LEU A 452 3.78 3.28 -4.73
C LEU A 452 2.88 4.52 -4.76
N VAL A 453 2.36 4.95 -3.61
CA VAL A 453 1.58 6.21 -3.50
C VAL A 453 2.41 7.42 -3.93
N ALA A 454 3.69 7.47 -3.56
CA ALA A 454 4.58 8.55 -3.96
C ALA A 454 4.86 8.55 -5.47
N ALA A 455 5.05 7.36 -6.06
CA ALA A 455 5.22 7.20 -7.51
C ALA A 455 3.97 7.64 -8.27
N TRP A 456 2.78 7.26 -7.80
CA TRP A 456 1.50 7.72 -8.33
C TRP A 456 1.35 9.23 -8.27
N ALA A 457 1.69 9.86 -7.14
CA ALA A 457 1.63 11.30 -6.98
C ALA A 457 2.56 12.06 -7.97
N ALA A 458 3.66 11.43 -8.39
CA ALA A 458 4.60 12.01 -9.36
C ALA A 458 4.19 11.78 -10.83
N LYS A 459 3.50 10.67 -11.12
CA LYS A 459 3.18 10.24 -12.50
C LYS A 459 1.82 10.72 -12.97
N TRP A 460 0.80 10.71 -12.11
CA TRP A 460 -0.59 10.94 -12.52
C TRP A 460 -0.81 12.37 -13.02
N HIS A 461 -1.75 12.53 -13.96
CA HIS A 461 -2.23 13.86 -14.29
C HIS A 461 -2.98 14.48 -13.11
N PRO A 462 -2.99 15.82 -13.00
CA PRO A 462 -3.87 16.50 -12.06
C PRO A 462 -5.34 16.10 -12.31
N PRO A 463 -6.21 16.21 -11.30
CA PRO A 463 -7.62 15.86 -11.45
C PRO A 463 -8.42 16.85 -12.31
N LEU A 464 -7.91 18.07 -12.54
CA LEU A 464 -8.55 19.07 -13.40
C LEU A 464 -7.70 19.34 -14.63
N PHE A 465 -8.30 19.13 -15.80
CA PHE A 465 -7.84 19.73 -17.03
C PHE A 465 -8.64 21.01 -17.31
N HIS A 466 -8.00 22.18 -17.16
CA HIS A 466 -8.64 23.46 -17.41
C HIS A 466 -8.44 23.87 -18.88
N PHE A 467 -9.51 24.13 -19.63
CA PHE A 467 -9.44 24.34 -21.08
C PHE A 467 -8.60 25.56 -21.49
N ALA A 468 -8.64 26.62 -20.69
CA ALA A 468 -7.81 27.82 -20.90
C ALA A 468 -6.29 27.58 -20.72
N SER A 469 -5.87 26.41 -20.25
CA SER A 469 -4.45 26.04 -20.12
C SER A 469 -3.86 25.47 -21.41
N ALA A 470 -4.65 25.39 -22.48
CA ALA A 470 -4.30 24.75 -23.74
C ALA A 470 -4.79 25.57 -24.94
N PHE A 471 -4.37 25.16 -26.14
CA PHE A 471 -4.67 25.84 -27.39
C PHE A 471 -5.70 25.06 -28.21
N TRP A 472 -6.63 25.82 -28.81
CA TRP A 472 -7.77 25.29 -29.53
C TRP A 472 -7.87 25.89 -30.93
N ASP A 473 -7.97 25.03 -31.92
CA ASP A 473 -8.24 25.45 -33.29
C ASP A 473 -9.74 25.51 -33.55
N LEU A 474 -10.14 26.49 -34.37
CA LEU A 474 -11.52 26.68 -34.79
C LEU A 474 -11.60 26.43 -36.30
N THR A 475 -12.46 25.50 -36.72
CA THR A 475 -12.71 25.29 -38.15
C THR A 475 -13.38 26.50 -38.80
N ASP A 476 -13.39 26.54 -40.12
CA ASP A 476 -14.24 27.51 -40.83
C ASP A 476 -15.72 27.30 -40.50
N VAL A 477 -16.48 28.39 -40.61
CA VAL A 477 -17.94 28.38 -40.42
C VAL A 477 -18.57 27.94 -41.74
N GLY A 478 -19.07 26.72 -41.78
CA GLY A 478 -19.68 26.11 -42.97
C GLY A 478 -21.21 26.06 -42.88
N PRO A 479 -21.94 26.02 -44.00
CA PRO A 479 -23.39 25.89 -44.00
C PRO A 479 -23.84 24.45 -43.67
N ILE A 480 -24.95 24.33 -42.94
CA ILE A 480 -25.71 23.08 -42.81
C ILE A 480 -26.78 23.07 -43.90
N LYS A 481 -26.84 21.99 -44.68
CA LYS A 481 -27.79 21.85 -45.79
C LYS A 481 -28.75 20.69 -45.53
N ALA A 482 -30.03 20.92 -45.80
CA ALA A 482 -31.04 19.87 -45.86
C ALA A 482 -30.84 18.99 -47.11
N GLU A 483 -31.56 17.86 -47.19
CA GLU A 483 -31.51 16.93 -48.33
C GLU A 483 -31.81 17.61 -49.68
N ASP A 484 -32.65 18.64 -49.67
CA ASP A 484 -33.02 19.42 -50.85
C ASP A 484 -31.98 20.48 -51.25
N GLY A 485 -30.88 20.59 -50.49
CA GLY A 485 -29.79 21.53 -50.69
C GLY A 485 -30.02 22.92 -50.06
N THR A 486 -31.15 23.14 -49.39
CA THR A 486 -31.46 24.40 -48.69
C THR A 486 -30.52 24.59 -47.50
N GLU A 487 -29.97 25.80 -47.34
CA GLU A 487 -29.19 26.16 -46.15
C GLU A 487 -30.13 26.44 -44.97
N ILE A 488 -29.96 25.64 -43.91
CA ILE A 488 -30.85 25.60 -42.73
C ILE A 488 -30.12 25.96 -41.43
N GLY A 489 -28.82 26.19 -41.51
CA GLY A 489 -27.98 26.49 -40.35
C GLY A 489 -26.52 26.64 -40.72
N ILE A 490 -25.67 26.72 -39.70
CA ILE A 490 -24.21 26.77 -39.81
C ILE A 490 -23.56 25.82 -38.81
N MET A 491 -22.34 25.38 -39.13
CA MET A 491 -21.53 24.53 -38.26
C MET A 491 -20.09 24.99 -38.21
N PHE A 492 -19.45 24.74 -37.08
CA PHE A 492 -18.02 24.97 -36.83
C PHE A 492 -17.58 24.08 -35.65
N THR A 493 -16.29 23.84 -35.49
CA THR A 493 -15.77 22.94 -34.42
C THR A 493 -14.57 23.57 -33.74
N PHE A 494 -14.55 23.51 -32.41
CA PHE A 494 -13.36 23.76 -31.60
C PHE A 494 -12.62 22.45 -31.37
N LYS A 495 -11.36 22.34 -31.80
CA LYS A 495 -10.50 21.17 -31.60
C LYS A 495 -9.36 21.53 -30.67
N LEU A 496 -9.11 20.72 -29.64
CA LEU A 496 -7.94 20.88 -28.78
C LEU A 496 -6.70 20.36 -29.50
N THR A 497 -5.79 21.25 -29.90
CA THR A 497 -4.64 20.88 -30.76
C THR A 497 -3.30 20.91 -30.04
N HIS A 498 -3.16 21.74 -28.99
CA HIS A 498 -1.92 21.76 -28.21
C HIS A 498 -2.14 21.89 -26.71
N VAL A 499 -1.54 20.99 -25.95
CA VAL A 499 -1.54 20.95 -24.48
C VAL A 499 -0.11 21.13 -23.95
N PRO A 500 0.20 22.25 -23.29
CA PRO A 500 1.51 22.49 -22.68
C PRO A 500 1.88 21.51 -21.56
N ASN A 501 0.90 21.05 -20.77
CA ASN A 501 1.13 20.13 -19.67
C ASN A 501 1.36 18.70 -20.21
N PRO A 502 2.55 18.09 -20.00
CA PRO A 502 2.88 16.76 -20.53
C PRO A 502 1.91 15.67 -20.05
N ASN A 503 1.37 15.79 -18.83
CA ASN A 503 0.49 14.76 -18.27
C ASN A 503 -0.90 14.73 -18.92
N PHE A 504 -1.27 15.76 -19.68
CA PHE A 504 -2.52 15.83 -20.43
C PHE A 504 -2.32 15.75 -21.95
N LYS A 505 -1.13 15.39 -22.41
CA LYS A 505 -0.83 15.29 -23.85
C LYS A 505 -1.74 14.34 -24.61
N PHE A 506 -2.26 13.32 -23.94
CA PHE A 506 -3.21 12.39 -24.55
C PHE A 506 -4.53 13.05 -25.00
N LEU A 507 -4.83 14.28 -24.57
CA LEU A 507 -6.01 15.02 -24.98
C LEU A 507 -5.85 15.76 -26.32
N GLU A 508 -4.63 16.00 -26.79
CA GLU A 508 -4.40 16.58 -28.12
C GLU A 508 -5.12 15.74 -29.19
N ASP A 509 -5.91 16.41 -30.02
CA ASP A 509 -6.77 15.84 -31.07
C ASP A 509 -7.89 14.88 -30.59
N ASN A 510 -7.98 14.63 -29.27
CA ASN A 510 -8.96 13.73 -28.68
C ASN A 510 -10.11 14.46 -27.98
N LEU A 511 -10.08 15.80 -27.92
CA LEU A 511 -11.14 16.61 -27.33
C LEU A 511 -11.60 17.70 -28.31
N MET A 512 -12.91 17.77 -28.53
CA MET A 512 -13.51 18.83 -29.35
C MET A 512 -14.92 19.22 -28.90
N VAL A 513 -15.35 20.41 -29.30
CA VAL A 513 -16.74 20.86 -29.19
C VAL A 513 -17.27 21.20 -30.58
N ARG A 514 -18.20 20.40 -31.08
CA ARG A 514 -18.79 20.55 -32.41
C ARG A 514 -20.08 21.35 -32.32
N CYS A 515 -20.11 22.48 -33.00
CA CYS A 515 -21.22 23.43 -32.94
C CYS A 515 -22.12 23.31 -34.17
N ARG A 516 -23.44 23.25 -33.96
CA ARG A 516 -24.47 23.33 -35.00
C ARG A 516 -25.52 24.35 -34.60
N PHE A 517 -25.68 25.39 -35.39
CA PHE A 517 -26.65 26.44 -35.15
C PHE A 517 -27.73 26.42 -36.22
N TYR A 518 -28.99 26.29 -35.81
CA TYR A 518 -30.11 26.12 -36.74
C TYR A 518 -30.92 27.41 -36.87
N PHE A 519 -31.17 27.82 -38.12
CA PHE A 519 -31.97 29.01 -38.45
C PHE A 519 -33.48 28.72 -38.47
N VAL A 520 -33.84 27.44 -38.43
CA VAL A 520 -35.20 26.91 -38.51
C VAL A 520 -35.33 25.74 -37.54
N PRO A 521 -36.54 25.41 -37.06
CA PRO A 521 -36.71 24.23 -36.23
C PRO A 521 -36.43 22.95 -37.02
N VAL A 522 -35.68 22.04 -36.41
CA VAL A 522 -35.33 20.73 -36.99
C VAL A 522 -35.59 19.61 -35.99
N GLU A 523 -35.82 18.43 -36.53
CA GLU A 523 -35.85 17.19 -35.78
C GLU A 523 -34.46 16.57 -35.91
N GLU A 524 -33.72 16.49 -34.81
CA GLU A 524 -32.38 15.92 -34.80
C GLU A 524 -32.45 14.47 -34.31
N VAL A 525 -31.87 13.56 -35.08
CA VAL A 525 -31.78 12.13 -34.74
C VAL A 525 -30.37 11.84 -34.25
N VAL A 526 -30.27 11.36 -33.01
CA VAL A 526 -29.02 10.94 -32.36
C VAL A 526 -29.19 9.52 -31.85
N ASN A 527 -28.62 8.54 -32.56
CA ASN A 527 -28.60 7.12 -32.15
C ASN A 527 -29.98 6.56 -31.71
N ASN A 528 -31.00 6.73 -32.56
CA ASN A 528 -32.40 6.33 -32.33
C ASN A 528 -33.16 7.09 -31.24
N VAL A 529 -32.58 8.15 -30.68
CA VAL A 529 -33.32 9.16 -29.92
C VAL A 529 -33.53 10.36 -30.82
N THR A 530 -34.77 10.83 -30.86
CA THR A 530 -35.18 11.91 -31.73
C THR A 530 -35.75 13.03 -30.87
N TYR A 531 -35.25 14.24 -31.05
CA TYR A 531 -35.73 15.40 -30.33
C TYR A 531 -35.74 16.64 -31.22
N THR A 532 -36.53 17.63 -30.81
CA THR A 532 -36.69 18.89 -31.53
C THR A 532 -35.62 19.89 -31.11
N VAL A 533 -34.96 20.49 -32.09
CA VAL A 533 -34.11 21.68 -31.91
C VAL A 533 -34.88 22.88 -32.45
N THR A 534 -35.04 23.92 -31.63
CA THR A 534 -35.89 25.06 -32.01
C THR A 534 -35.14 26.04 -32.92
N LYS A 535 -35.89 26.98 -33.52
CA LYS A 535 -35.29 28.10 -34.25
C LYS A 535 -34.32 28.86 -33.33
N ALA A 536 -33.16 29.23 -33.86
CA ALA A 536 -32.13 30.01 -33.17
C ALA A 536 -31.53 29.29 -31.94
N GLU A 537 -31.45 27.96 -31.97
CA GLU A 537 -30.77 27.15 -30.97
C GLU A 537 -29.39 26.69 -31.48
N LEU A 538 -28.37 26.80 -30.62
CA LEU A 538 -27.00 26.35 -30.87
C LEU A 538 -26.74 25.05 -30.09
N LYS A 539 -26.56 23.95 -30.81
CA LYS A 539 -26.05 22.68 -30.30
C LYS A 539 -24.53 22.72 -30.19
N MET A 540 -23.98 22.14 -29.12
CA MET A 540 -22.55 22.10 -28.81
C MET A 540 -22.17 20.68 -28.38
N ASP A 541 -21.87 19.79 -29.32
CA ASP A 541 -21.50 18.42 -28.96
C ASP A 541 -20.13 18.40 -28.31
N PHE A 542 -20.11 18.03 -27.04
CA PHE A 542 -18.91 17.68 -26.32
C PHE A 542 -18.48 16.28 -26.76
N VAL A 543 -17.32 16.19 -27.41
CA VAL A 543 -16.75 14.93 -27.91
C VAL A 543 -15.39 14.67 -27.28
N LEU A 544 -15.26 13.55 -26.58
CA LEU A 544 -14.02 13.11 -25.93
C LEU A 544 -13.68 11.68 -26.37
N SER A 545 -12.62 11.56 -27.16
CA SER A 545 -12.21 10.30 -27.80
C SER A 545 -11.22 9.47 -26.97
N LYS A 546 -10.53 10.10 -26.01
CA LYS A 546 -9.55 9.43 -25.16
C LYS A 546 -9.47 10.09 -23.79
N TRP A 547 -9.51 9.27 -22.74
CA TRP A 547 -9.13 9.63 -21.38
C TRP A 547 -8.21 8.55 -20.80
N GLU A 548 -7.15 8.94 -20.09
CA GLU A 548 -6.25 8.01 -19.40
C GLU A 548 -6.79 7.73 -18.00
N TRP A 549 -7.56 6.65 -17.86
CA TRP A 549 -8.21 6.25 -16.61
C TRP A 549 -7.19 5.72 -15.59
N ILE A 550 -7.11 6.36 -14.44
CA ILE A 550 -6.12 6.04 -13.40
C ILE A 550 -6.53 4.77 -12.62
N LEU A 551 -7.84 4.57 -12.42
CA LEU A 551 -8.34 3.49 -11.58
C LEU A 551 -7.96 2.09 -12.08
N ASP A 552 -7.88 1.89 -13.40
CA ASP A 552 -7.55 0.60 -14.01
C ASP A 552 -6.11 0.19 -13.68
N GLU A 553 -5.16 1.13 -13.72
CA GLU A 553 -3.77 0.90 -13.34
C GLU A 553 -3.67 0.51 -11.85
N ILE A 554 -4.44 1.18 -10.99
CA ILE A 554 -4.45 0.88 -9.53
C ILE A 554 -5.01 -0.51 -9.25
N LYS A 555 -6.16 -0.84 -9.86
CA LYS A 555 -6.80 -2.15 -9.69
C LYS A 555 -5.82 -3.26 -10.05
N ALA A 556 -5.19 -3.16 -11.21
CA ALA A 556 -4.20 -4.14 -11.67
C ALA A 556 -3.01 -4.26 -10.70
N ILE A 557 -2.35 -3.14 -10.35
CA ILE A 557 -1.15 -3.17 -9.51
C ILE A 557 -1.46 -3.69 -8.09
N LEU A 558 -2.55 -3.22 -7.48
CA LEU A 558 -2.90 -3.60 -6.11
C LEU A 558 -3.36 -5.05 -6.00
N GLU A 559 -4.08 -5.55 -7.01
CA GLU A 559 -4.46 -6.97 -7.07
C GLU A 559 -3.23 -7.85 -7.32
N GLU A 560 -2.43 -7.57 -8.35
CA GLU A 560 -1.29 -8.39 -8.77
C GLU A 560 -0.18 -8.44 -7.70
N GLN A 561 0.20 -7.30 -7.13
CA GLN A 561 1.35 -7.22 -6.22
C GLN A 561 0.98 -7.41 -4.75
N TYR A 562 -0.27 -7.10 -4.36
CA TYR A 562 -0.67 -7.05 -2.96
C TYR A 562 -1.91 -7.88 -2.62
N GLY A 563 -2.62 -8.43 -3.61
CA GLY A 563 -3.88 -9.15 -3.43
C GLY A 563 -5.00 -8.25 -2.89
N ILE A 564 -4.98 -6.95 -3.19
CA ILE A 564 -5.97 -5.98 -2.73
C ILE A 564 -6.95 -5.70 -3.86
N GLU A 565 -8.18 -6.20 -3.72
CA GLU A 565 -9.28 -5.91 -4.64
C GLU A 565 -9.83 -4.51 -4.39
N VAL A 566 -9.96 -3.71 -5.46
CA VAL A 566 -10.49 -2.35 -5.39
C VAL A 566 -11.84 -2.29 -6.11
N ASN A 567 -12.90 -2.07 -5.34
CA ASN A 567 -14.24 -1.87 -5.88
C ASN A 567 -14.56 -0.37 -5.96
N GLY A 568 -14.90 0.09 -7.16
CA GLY A 568 -15.20 1.50 -7.41
C GLY A 568 -15.31 1.83 -8.89
N THR A 569 -15.82 3.03 -9.18
CA THR A 569 -15.92 3.57 -10.54
C THR A 569 -15.34 4.97 -10.63
N GLU A 570 -14.66 5.23 -11.74
CA GLU A 570 -14.19 6.57 -12.13
C GLU A 570 -15.24 7.24 -13.02
N GLY A 571 -15.20 8.57 -13.10
CA GLY A 571 -16.01 9.35 -14.02
C GLY A 571 -15.45 10.74 -14.25
N LEU A 572 -16.04 11.44 -15.21
CA LEU A 572 -15.65 12.79 -15.61
C LEU A 572 -16.76 13.79 -15.33
N ALA A 573 -16.40 15.02 -15.01
CA ALA A 573 -17.34 16.11 -14.82
C ALA A 573 -16.92 17.31 -15.69
N LEU A 574 -17.70 17.58 -16.73
CA LEU A 574 -17.53 18.76 -17.57
C LEU A 574 -18.04 19.98 -16.81
N TRP A 575 -17.11 20.89 -16.52
CA TRP A 575 -17.38 22.13 -15.81
C TRP A 575 -17.73 23.24 -16.79
N ILE A 576 -18.93 23.81 -16.61
CA ILE A 576 -19.50 24.91 -17.39
C ILE A 576 -19.94 26.02 -16.43
N ASP A 577 -19.54 27.27 -16.69
CA ASP A 577 -20.10 28.43 -15.99
C ASP A 577 -21.16 29.10 -16.89
N VAL A 578 -22.33 29.42 -16.34
CA VAL A 578 -23.50 30.01 -17.03
C VAL A 578 -23.90 31.31 -16.34
N ALA A 579 -23.98 32.42 -17.08
CA ALA A 579 -24.28 33.74 -16.54
C ALA A 579 -25.24 34.55 -17.43
N SER A 580 -25.90 35.54 -16.84
CA SER A 580 -26.59 36.62 -17.57
C SER A 580 -26.16 37.97 -17.01
N LEU A 581 -25.67 38.84 -17.88
CA LEU A 581 -25.02 40.10 -17.54
C LEU A 581 -25.76 41.28 -18.19
N ASN A 582 -25.74 42.43 -17.52
CA ASN A 582 -26.27 43.67 -18.05
C ASN A 582 -25.20 44.37 -18.91
N ALA A 583 -25.46 44.50 -20.22
CA ALA A 583 -24.51 45.10 -21.17
C ALA A 583 -24.21 46.58 -20.89
N GLU A 584 -25.22 47.35 -20.48
CA GLU A 584 -25.03 48.76 -20.12
C GLU A 584 -24.17 48.93 -18.87
N GLU A 585 -24.35 48.04 -17.88
CA GLU A 585 -23.54 48.03 -16.67
C GLU A 585 -22.09 47.66 -16.97
N LEU A 586 -21.86 46.66 -17.83
CA LEU A 586 -20.50 46.32 -18.27
C LEU A 586 -19.84 47.52 -18.95
N HIS A 587 -20.54 48.20 -19.86
CA HIS A 587 -20.05 49.40 -20.52
C HIS A 587 -19.74 50.53 -19.51
N ARG A 588 -20.64 50.79 -18.55
CA ARG A 588 -20.43 51.78 -17.47
C ARG A 588 -19.19 51.47 -16.63
N ARG A 589 -18.83 50.19 -16.52
CA ARG A 589 -17.64 49.69 -15.79
C ARG A 589 -16.40 49.54 -16.65
N GLN A 590 -16.43 50.01 -17.91
CA GLN A 590 -15.32 49.91 -18.86
C GLN A 590 -14.84 48.45 -19.05
N MET A 591 -15.79 47.52 -19.15
CA MET A 591 -15.52 46.10 -19.41
C MET A 591 -16.22 45.71 -20.73
N THR A 592 -15.48 45.09 -21.65
CA THR A 592 -16.08 44.61 -22.90
C THR A 592 -16.89 43.32 -22.67
N LEU A 593 -17.79 42.97 -23.60
CA LEU A 593 -18.54 41.71 -23.52
C LEU A 593 -17.61 40.49 -23.54
N VAL A 594 -16.54 40.57 -24.34
CA VAL A 594 -15.52 39.52 -24.45
C VAL A 594 -14.73 39.36 -23.16
N GLU A 595 -14.25 40.45 -22.57
CA GLU A 595 -13.56 40.43 -21.28
C GLU A 595 -14.46 39.88 -20.15
N ALA A 596 -15.74 40.25 -20.18
CA ALA A 596 -16.72 39.77 -19.22
C ALA A 596 -16.96 38.26 -19.35
N ALA A 597 -16.99 37.74 -20.58
CA ALA A 597 -17.19 36.34 -20.86
C ALA A 597 -15.97 35.46 -20.51
N GLU A 598 -14.75 35.96 -20.72
CA GLU A 598 -13.52 35.27 -20.31
C GLU A 598 -13.38 35.19 -18.78
N ASN A 599 -13.96 36.16 -18.05
CA ASN A 599 -13.88 36.25 -16.59
C ASN A 599 -15.25 36.50 -15.95
N ILE A 600 -16.15 35.52 -16.11
CA ILE A 600 -17.52 35.55 -15.57
C ILE A 600 -17.55 35.92 -14.08
N GLU A 601 -16.66 35.37 -13.26
CA GLU A 601 -16.66 35.64 -11.81
C GLU A 601 -16.49 37.14 -11.50
N LYS A 602 -15.54 37.81 -12.18
CA LYS A 602 -15.32 39.25 -12.03
C LYS A 602 -16.46 40.08 -12.61
N ALA A 603 -17.08 39.62 -13.70
CA ALA A 603 -18.17 40.30 -14.38
C ALA A 603 -19.49 40.19 -13.60
N ALA A 604 -19.85 38.98 -13.16
CA ALA A 604 -21.07 38.69 -12.43
C ALA A 604 -21.15 39.46 -11.11
N ALA A 605 -20.02 39.60 -10.40
CA ALA A 605 -19.95 40.39 -9.17
C ALA A 605 -20.31 41.88 -9.33
N LYS A 606 -20.35 42.40 -10.57
CA LYS A 606 -20.60 43.82 -10.86
C LYS A 606 -21.84 44.07 -11.72
N ALA A 607 -22.16 43.14 -12.61
CA ALA A 607 -23.11 43.34 -13.69
C ALA A 607 -24.06 42.16 -13.90
N SER A 608 -24.08 41.15 -13.00
CA SER A 608 -25.06 40.07 -13.15
C SER A 608 -26.48 40.57 -12.97
N VAL A 609 -27.37 40.08 -13.83
CA VAL A 609 -28.83 40.18 -13.70
C VAL A 609 -29.47 38.81 -13.41
N LEU A 610 -28.66 37.76 -13.39
CA LEU A 610 -29.09 36.41 -13.06
C LEU A 610 -29.18 36.26 -11.53
N THR A 611 -30.38 36.08 -11.01
CA THR A 611 -30.59 35.83 -9.57
C THR A 611 -31.04 34.41 -9.30
N HIS A 612 -31.79 33.82 -10.23
CA HIS A 612 -32.29 32.46 -10.11
C HIS A 612 -32.12 31.67 -11.41
N VAL A 613 -32.12 30.35 -11.23
CA VAL A 613 -32.16 29.38 -12.31
C VAL A 613 -33.23 28.35 -11.98
N ASP A 614 -34.11 28.06 -12.94
CA ASP A 614 -35.07 26.96 -12.85
C ASP A 614 -34.59 25.82 -13.76
N ALA A 615 -34.22 24.68 -13.16
CA ALA A 615 -33.87 23.46 -13.87
C ALA A 615 -35.11 22.58 -13.98
N GLU A 616 -35.68 22.50 -15.18
CA GLU A 616 -36.94 21.86 -15.47
C GLU A 616 -36.78 20.71 -16.47
N GLY A 617 -37.43 19.59 -16.16
CA GLY A 617 -37.49 18.42 -17.02
C GLY A 617 -38.62 17.50 -16.56
N LYS A 618 -38.81 16.38 -17.24
CA LYS A 618 -39.86 15.42 -16.86
C LYS A 618 -39.63 14.93 -15.42
N GLU A 619 -40.61 15.17 -14.56
CA GLU A 619 -40.56 14.89 -13.10
C GLU A 619 -39.45 15.61 -12.32
N VAL A 620 -38.79 16.61 -12.92
CA VAL A 620 -37.70 17.37 -12.31
C VAL A 620 -38.06 18.86 -12.33
N LYS A 621 -38.04 19.50 -11.16
CA LYS A 621 -38.18 20.94 -11.02
C LYS A 621 -37.33 21.42 -9.86
N VAL A 622 -36.24 22.11 -10.15
CA VAL A 622 -35.27 22.57 -9.15
C VAL A 622 -35.02 24.06 -9.35
N LYS A 623 -35.33 24.86 -8.32
CA LYS A 623 -35.04 26.29 -8.31
C LYS A 623 -33.77 26.57 -7.53
N VAL A 624 -32.83 27.26 -8.15
CA VAL A 624 -31.52 27.60 -7.57
C VAL A 624 -31.41 29.12 -7.46
N ASN A 625 -31.08 29.62 -6.27
CA ASN A 625 -30.72 31.03 -6.07
C ASN A 625 -29.21 31.19 -6.28
N VAL A 626 -28.81 31.74 -7.43
CA VAL A 626 -27.39 31.86 -7.80
C VAL A 626 -26.72 33.11 -7.24
N GLU A 627 -27.43 34.05 -6.61
CA GLU A 627 -26.84 35.19 -5.89
C GLU A 627 -26.04 34.74 -4.67
N VAL A 628 -26.40 33.58 -4.12
CA VAL A 628 -25.59 32.90 -3.11
C VAL A 628 -24.25 32.54 -3.72
N ASN A 629 -23.16 32.80 -3.00
CA ASN A 629 -21.84 32.34 -3.38
C ASN A 629 -21.42 31.16 -2.49
N ALA A 630 -21.73 29.96 -2.95
CA ALA A 630 -21.38 28.68 -2.33
C ALA A 630 -20.11 28.07 -2.93
N THR A 631 -19.28 28.83 -3.66
CA THR A 631 -18.05 28.31 -4.30
C THR A 631 -17.03 27.71 -3.33
N LYS A 632 -17.13 28.01 -2.03
CA LYS A 632 -16.32 27.42 -0.94
C LYS A 632 -16.91 26.13 -0.37
N GLU A 633 -18.13 25.76 -0.72
CA GLU A 633 -18.81 24.52 -0.32
C GLU A 633 -18.57 23.40 -1.34
N TYR A 634 -19.14 22.21 -1.09
CA TYR A 634 -19.16 21.12 -2.07
C TYR A 634 -20.35 21.23 -3.00
N GLU A 635 -20.15 20.71 -4.22
CA GLU A 635 -21.15 20.66 -5.28
C GLU A 635 -22.40 19.91 -4.83
N ARG A 636 -23.55 20.39 -5.27
CA ARG A 636 -24.88 19.85 -4.96
C ARG A 636 -25.36 19.02 -6.14
N PRO A 637 -25.93 17.82 -5.91
CA PRO A 637 -26.57 17.05 -6.98
C PRO A 637 -27.64 17.89 -7.69
N LEU A 638 -27.63 17.90 -9.01
CA LEU A 638 -28.71 18.41 -9.84
C LEU A 638 -29.47 17.19 -10.39
N PRO A 639 -30.67 16.89 -9.89
CA PRO A 639 -31.51 15.84 -10.45
C PRO A 639 -31.71 16.03 -11.95
N VAL A 640 -31.60 14.94 -12.70
CA VAL A 640 -31.90 14.86 -14.14
C VAL A 640 -33.12 13.94 -14.34
N PRO A 641 -33.87 14.07 -15.45
CA PRO A 641 -34.97 13.17 -15.76
C PRO A 641 -34.55 11.69 -15.71
N LYS A 642 -35.47 10.80 -15.33
CA LYS A 642 -35.20 9.36 -15.22
C LYS A 642 -35.39 8.60 -16.53
N GLU A 643 -36.31 9.07 -17.38
CA GLU A 643 -36.59 8.41 -18.65
C GLU A 643 -35.51 8.75 -19.67
N VAL A 644 -35.04 7.74 -20.39
CA VAL A 644 -33.94 7.84 -21.36
C VAL A 644 -34.30 8.81 -22.48
N GLY A 645 -33.42 9.78 -22.74
CA GLY A 645 -33.57 10.72 -23.85
C GLY A 645 -34.41 11.97 -23.53
N GLU A 646 -34.69 12.23 -22.25
CA GLU A 646 -35.44 13.42 -21.83
C GLU A 646 -34.49 14.61 -21.61
N HIS A 647 -34.98 15.83 -21.90
CA HIS A 647 -34.22 17.06 -21.68
C HIS A 647 -34.32 17.58 -20.24
N LEU A 648 -33.22 18.15 -19.76
CA LEU A 648 -33.22 19.11 -18.67
C LEU A 648 -32.92 20.50 -19.26
N THR A 649 -33.85 21.44 -19.06
CA THR A 649 -33.70 22.84 -19.44
C THR A 649 -33.37 23.67 -18.20
N ILE A 650 -32.33 24.47 -18.29
CA ILE A 650 -31.87 25.42 -17.28
C ILE A 650 -32.29 26.81 -17.76
N GLU A 651 -33.42 27.28 -17.26
CA GLU A 651 -33.98 28.60 -17.56
C GLU A 651 -33.28 29.67 -16.71
N LEU A 652 -32.99 30.83 -17.32
CA LEU A 652 -32.26 31.93 -16.68
C LEU A 652 -33.24 33.02 -16.22
N LEU A 653 -33.24 33.37 -14.92
CA LEU A 653 -34.21 34.28 -14.33
C LEU A 653 -33.57 35.42 -13.53
N SER A 654 -34.24 36.57 -13.55
CA SER A 654 -34.09 37.64 -12.56
C SER A 654 -35.07 37.45 -11.40
N GLU A 655 -35.10 38.36 -10.43
CA GLU A 655 -36.13 38.33 -9.37
C GLU A 655 -37.54 38.55 -9.93
N GLU A 656 -37.67 39.33 -11.00
CA GLU A 656 -38.96 39.84 -11.47
C GLU A 656 -39.48 39.12 -12.73
N ALA A 657 -38.59 38.53 -13.55
CA ALA A 657 -38.96 37.93 -14.84
C ALA A 657 -37.95 36.90 -15.35
N THR A 658 -38.37 36.09 -16.34
CA THR A 658 -37.45 35.32 -17.20
C THR A 658 -36.54 36.27 -17.98
N LEU A 659 -35.28 35.87 -18.16
CA LEU A 659 -34.29 36.60 -18.94
C LEU A 659 -34.25 36.12 -20.40
N GLY A 660 -35.10 35.17 -20.79
CA GLY A 660 -35.20 34.63 -22.14
C GLY A 660 -34.11 33.61 -22.51
N GLY A 661 -32.90 33.68 -21.95
CA GLY A 661 -31.85 32.69 -22.21
C GLY A 661 -32.08 31.34 -21.52
N PHE A 662 -31.66 30.25 -22.17
CA PHE A 662 -31.61 28.91 -21.56
C PHE A 662 -30.31 28.16 -21.90
N PHE A 663 -29.97 27.19 -21.05
CA PHE A 663 -29.01 26.12 -21.35
C PHE A 663 -29.72 24.78 -21.22
N ARG A 664 -29.59 23.86 -22.17
CA ARG A 664 -30.33 22.59 -22.19
C ARG A 664 -29.38 21.44 -22.47
N PHE A 665 -29.67 20.27 -21.93
CA PHE A 665 -28.97 19.03 -22.30
C PHE A 665 -29.88 17.82 -22.13
N ILE A 666 -29.54 16.72 -22.79
CA ILE A 666 -30.28 15.46 -22.68
C ILE A 666 -29.68 14.60 -21.57
N ASN A 667 -30.47 13.77 -20.91
CA ASN A 667 -29.98 12.98 -19.77
C ASN A 667 -29.14 11.74 -20.16
N ILE A 668 -28.65 11.67 -21.39
CA ILE A 668 -27.84 10.56 -21.91
C ILE A 668 -26.66 11.05 -22.74
N ALA A 669 -25.61 10.25 -22.78
CA ALA A 669 -24.49 10.40 -23.70
C ALA A 669 -24.31 9.11 -24.50
N THR A 670 -23.65 9.22 -25.65
CA THR A 670 -23.28 8.06 -26.46
C THR A 670 -21.81 7.73 -26.23
N ILE A 671 -21.49 6.45 -26.07
CA ILE A 671 -20.13 5.94 -26.17
C ILE A 671 -20.01 5.10 -27.45
N THR A 672 -19.10 5.46 -28.34
CA THR A 672 -18.77 4.67 -29.53
C THR A 672 -17.44 3.95 -29.31
N TYR A 673 -17.45 2.63 -29.25
CA TYR A 673 -16.25 1.82 -29.03
C TYR A 673 -15.46 1.57 -30.32
N PRO A 674 -14.15 1.26 -30.24
CA PRO A 674 -13.32 0.99 -31.42
C PRO A 674 -13.81 -0.15 -32.32
N ASN A 675 -14.63 -1.07 -31.80
CA ASN A 675 -15.26 -2.15 -32.56
C ASN A 675 -16.53 -1.70 -33.33
N GLY A 676 -16.89 -0.42 -33.27
CA GLY A 676 -18.08 0.17 -33.89
C GLY A 676 -19.37 0.04 -33.07
N THR A 677 -19.33 -0.60 -31.89
CA THR A 677 -20.50 -0.73 -31.02
C THR A 677 -20.79 0.61 -30.36
N LYS A 678 -22.07 1.00 -30.33
CA LYS A 678 -22.55 2.19 -29.63
C LYS A 678 -23.32 1.81 -28.37
N GLU A 679 -23.05 2.48 -27.27
CA GLU A 679 -23.74 2.33 -25.99
C GLU A 679 -24.32 3.68 -25.56
N THR A 680 -25.56 3.66 -25.06
CA THR A 680 -26.21 4.82 -24.45
C THR A 680 -26.01 4.76 -22.94
N VAL A 681 -25.44 5.81 -22.36
CA VAL A 681 -25.18 5.88 -20.92
C VAL A 681 -25.88 7.08 -20.29
N ASN A 682 -26.32 6.92 -19.04
CA ASN A 682 -26.95 8.00 -18.31
C ASN A 682 -25.95 9.08 -17.94
N VAL A 683 -26.35 10.33 -18.14
CA VAL A 683 -25.64 11.52 -17.67
C VAL A 683 -26.19 11.91 -16.30
N LYS A 684 -25.33 12.40 -15.43
CA LYS A 684 -25.74 13.03 -14.16
C LYS A 684 -25.33 14.50 -14.16
N ALA A 685 -25.82 15.27 -13.20
CA ALA A 685 -25.39 16.65 -13.05
C ALA A 685 -25.18 17.05 -11.58
N ALA A 686 -24.30 18.01 -11.37
CA ALA A 686 -24.10 18.71 -10.11
C ALA A 686 -23.95 20.21 -10.38
N TYR A 687 -24.13 21.03 -9.35
CA TYR A 687 -24.05 22.47 -9.50
C TYR A 687 -23.51 23.17 -8.25
N LEU A 688 -23.14 24.45 -8.42
CA LEU A 688 -22.86 25.39 -7.35
C LEU A 688 -23.43 26.77 -7.66
N GLU A 689 -24.00 27.39 -6.64
CA GLU A 689 -24.33 28.81 -6.63
C GLU A 689 -23.01 29.62 -6.55
N ALA A 690 -22.79 30.54 -7.49
CA ALA A 690 -21.48 31.19 -7.64
C ALA A 690 -21.48 32.72 -7.52
N GLY A 691 -22.53 33.32 -6.93
CA GLY A 691 -22.58 34.76 -6.67
C GLY A 691 -22.91 35.57 -7.93
N GLY A 692 -24.07 35.28 -8.52
CA GLY A 692 -24.59 35.91 -9.73
C GLY A 692 -24.36 35.09 -11.01
N PHE A 693 -23.88 33.85 -10.90
CA PHE A 693 -23.80 32.90 -12.01
C PHE A 693 -23.93 31.46 -11.50
N LEU A 694 -24.28 30.55 -12.40
CA LEU A 694 -24.36 29.12 -12.11
C LEU A 694 -23.07 28.43 -12.54
N ARG A 695 -22.52 27.60 -11.68
CA ARG A 695 -21.50 26.62 -12.06
C ARG A 695 -22.13 25.26 -12.18
N LEU A 696 -22.15 24.70 -13.39
CA LEU A 696 -22.73 23.42 -13.74
C LEU A 696 -21.62 22.38 -13.99
N PHE A 697 -21.86 21.15 -13.54
CA PHE A 697 -21.01 20.00 -13.77
C PHE A 697 -21.82 18.87 -14.40
N ILE A 698 -21.57 18.57 -15.67
CA ILE A 698 -22.20 17.44 -16.36
C ILE A 698 -21.32 16.21 -16.21
N CYS A 699 -21.87 15.16 -15.62
CA CYS A 699 -21.14 13.98 -15.15
C CYS A 699 -21.29 12.81 -16.12
N TYR A 700 -20.16 12.27 -16.58
CA TYR A 700 -20.08 11.17 -17.53
C TYR A 700 -19.42 9.93 -16.89
N PRO A 701 -19.93 8.72 -17.17
CA PRO A 701 -19.32 7.50 -16.66
C PRO A 701 -18.05 7.11 -17.41
N TYR A 702 -17.33 6.18 -16.80
CA TYR A 702 -16.22 5.46 -17.42
C TYR A 702 -16.62 4.86 -18.78
N PHE A 703 -15.81 5.10 -19.82
CA PHE A 703 -16.11 4.69 -21.20
C PHE A 703 -15.04 3.80 -21.84
N ASN A 704 -14.10 3.24 -21.07
CA ASN A 704 -13.15 2.20 -21.49
C ASN A 704 -12.49 2.40 -22.88
N GLY A 705 -11.99 3.60 -23.15
CA GLY A 705 -11.34 3.92 -24.43
C GLY A 705 -12.29 4.05 -25.64
N GLY A 706 -13.59 4.12 -25.42
CA GLY A 706 -14.57 4.59 -26.42
C GLY A 706 -14.56 6.11 -26.60
N ILE A 707 -15.35 6.59 -27.56
CA ILE A 707 -15.57 8.01 -27.84
C ILE A 707 -16.87 8.42 -27.17
N LEU A 708 -16.79 9.32 -26.19
CA LEU A 708 -17.93 9.91 -25.51
C LEU A 708 -18.46 11.12 -26.31
N GLU A 709 -19.74 11.13 -26.64
CA GLU A 709 -20.44 12.24 -27.30
C GLU A 709 -21.70 12.64 -26.49
N HIS A 710 -21.83 13.93 -26.18
CA HIS A 710 -23.01 14.51 -25.51
C HIS A 710 -23.30 15.90 -26.10
N ASP A 711 -24.56 16.29 -26.18
CA ASP A 711 -25.07 17.35 -27.07
C ASP A 711 -25.84 18.48 -26.34
N PRO A 712 -25.22 19.20 -25.39
CA PRO A 712 -25.83 20.37 -24.78
C PRO A 712 -26.14 21.48 -25.79
N SER A 713 -27.02 22.40 -25.43
CA SER A 713 -27.44 23.52 -26.27
C SER A 713 -27.72 24.80 -25.49
N ILE A 714 -27.69 25.93 -26.20
CA ILE A 714 -28.13 27.23 -25.73
C ILE A 714 -29.13 27.83 -26.71
N GLY A 715 -30.01 28.67 -26.20
CA GLY A 715 -30.95 29.39 -27.06
C GLY A 715 -31.70 30.48 -26.31
N LEU A 716 -32.77 30.95 -26.94
CA LEU A 716 -33.67 31.97 -26.43
C LEU A 716 -35.12 31.46 -26.42
N GLU A 717 -35.87 31.82 -25.39
CA GLU A 717 -37.32 31.70 -25.28
C GLU A 717 -37.94 33.10 -25.38
N VAL A 718 -38.13 33.53 -26.63
CA VAL A 718 -38.72 34.81 -27.02
C VAL A 718 -39.88 34.58 -27.98
N GLU A 719 -40.62 35.62 -28.36
CA GLU A 719 -41.80 35.50 -29.22
C GLU A 719 -41.49 34.75 -30.54
N GLU A 720 -40.33 34.98 -31.14
CA GLU A 720 -39.91 34.35 -32.41
C GLU A 720 -39.45 32.90 -32.29
N THR A 721 -39.21 32.39 -31.08
CA THR A 721 -38.69 31.03 -30.85
C THR A 721 -39.70 30.12 -30.15
N THR A 722 -40.80 30.67 -29.64
CA THR A 722 -41.84 29.93 -28.87
C THR A 722 -43.15 29.71 -29.62
N THR A 723 -43.30 30.30 -30.82
CA THR A 723 -44.47 30.08 -31.69
C THR A 723 -44.54 28.64 -32.21
N PRO A 724 -45.74 28.14 -32.58
CA PRO A 724 -45.88 26.83 -33.22
C PRO A 724 -44.99 26.67 -34.46
N GLU A 725 -44.84 27.72 -35.27
CA GLU A 725 -43.99 27.72 -36.46
C GLU A 725 -42.49 27.63 -36.13
N ALA A 726 -42.06 28.17 -34.99
CA ALA A 726 -40.65 28.16 -34.55
C ALA A 726 -40.26 26.90 -33.74
N THR A 727 -41.25 26.09 -33.36
CA THR A 727 -41.08 24.87 -32.56
C THR A 727 -41.49 23.59 -33.29
N THR A 728 -42.19 23.69 -34.43
CA THR A 728 -42.54 22.53 -35.27
C THR A 728 -41.43 22.24 -36.27
N PRO A 729 -40.74 21.10 -36.20
CA PRO A 729 -39.68 20.73 -37.14
C PRO A 729 -40.11 20.78 -38.60
N ILE A 730 -39.27 21.34 -39.45
CA ILE A 730 -39.48 21.36 -40.92
C ILE A 730 -38.50 20.48 -41.69
N TYR A 731 -37.40 20.06 -41.06
CA TYR A 731 -36.42 19.11 -41.61
C TYR A 731 -36.03 18.10 -40.53
N THR A 732 -35.71 16.87 -40.94
CA THR A 732 -35.07 15.86 -40.09
C THR A 732 -33.59 15.78 -40.47
N ILE A 733 -32.70 15.87 -39.48
CA ILE A 733 -31.25 15.85 -39.67
C ILE A 733 -30.64 14.77 -38.78
N GLU A 734 -29.81 13.91 -39.37
CA GLU A 734 -28.94 13.02 -38.60
C GLU A 734 -27.79 13.83 -38.02
N ALA A 735 -27.62 13.77 -36.69
CA ALA A 735 -26.48 14.42 -36.07
C ALA A 735 -25.18 13.77 -36.57
N PRO A 736 -24.11 14.55 -36.78
CA PRO A 736 -22.82 13.98 -37.13
C PRO A 736 -22.34 13.01 -36.03
N THR A 737 -21.69 11.90 -36.38
CA THR A 737 -21.21 10.92 -35.38
C THR A 737 -19.71 10.69 -35.47
N GLY A 738 -19.03 10.54 -34.33
CA GLY A 738 -17.58 10.36 -34.28
C GLY A 738 -16.79 11.56 -34.85
N GLY A 739 -15.61 11.28 -35.41
CA GLY A 739 -14.74 12.28 -36.07
C GLY A 739 -15.28 12.79 -37.41
N GLU A 740 -16.49 12.42 -37.82
CA GLU A 740 -17.09 12.83 -39.09
C GLU A 740 -17.64 14.26 -39.01
N VAL A 741 -16.74 15.24 -38.98
CA VAL A 741 -16.91 16.52 -39.69
C VAL A 741 -15.52 16.99 -40.11
N GLU A 742 -15.17 16.88 -41.39
CA GLU A 742 -14.23 17.81 -41.99
C GLU A 742 -15.01 18.96 -42.63
N PRO A 743 -14.99 20.16 -42.05
CA PRO A 743 -15.06 21.38 -42.82
C PRO A 743 -13.63 21.94 -42.92
N GLY A 744 -12.94 21.59 -44.00
CA GLY A 744 -11.72 22.28 -44.47
C GLY A 744 -10.44 22.00 -43.69
N VAL A 745 -9.36 21.85 -44.45
CA VAL A 745 -7.96 21.70 -44.01
C VAL A 745 -7.64 22.55 -42.77
N ALA A 746 -7.10 21.92 -41.72
CA ALA A 746 -6.56 22.65 -40.57
C ALA A 746 -5.53 23.68 -41.06
N LEU A 747 -5.80 24.95 -40.82
CA LEU A 747 -4.95 26.04 -41.27
C LEU A 747 -3.75 26.17 -40.33
N ALA A 748 -2.53 26.24 -40.88
CA ALA A 748 -1.33 26.48 -40.09
C ALA A 748 -1.36 27.88 -39.46
N ILE A 749 -1.03 27.99 -38.17
CA ILE A 749 -1.03 29.28 -37.49
C ILE A 749 0.09 30.15 -38.06
N MET A 750 -0.25 31.37 -38.52
CA MET A 750 0.72 32.43 -38.77
C MET A 750 0.48 33.63 -37.85
N THR A 751 1.55 34.36 -37.58
CA THR A 751 1.58 35.54 -36.72
C THR A 751 2.12 36.72 -37.50
N ALA A 752 1.48 37.88 -37.38
CA ALA A 752 1.96 39.14 -37.93
C ALA A 752 2.61 39.97 -36.81
N THR A 753 3.88 40.32 -37.01
CA THR A 753 4.65 41.16 -36.08
C THR A 753 5.09 42.44 -36.79
N PRO A 754 4.51 43.60 -36.48
CA PRO A 754 4.99 44.87 -37.01
C PRO A 754 6.41 45.19 -36.53
N ALA A 755 7.22 45.83 -37.38
CA ALA A 755 8.58 46.25 -37.04
C ALA A 755 8.61 47.32 -35.92
N ALA A 756 7.52 48.07 -35.77
CA ALA A 756 7.32 49.05 -34.71
C ALA A 756 5.87 49.03 -34.24
N THR A 757 5.64 49.21 -32.93
CA THR A 757 4.30 49.31 -32.34
C THR A 757 3.73 50.73 -32.43
N GLN A 758 4.59 51.72 -32.70
CA GLN A 758 4.21 53.11 -32.96
C GLN A 758 5.14 53.74 -34.00
N LEU A 759 4.57 54.51 -34.93
CA LEU A 759 5.30 55.27 -35.95
C LEU A 759 4.81 56.72 -35.99
N THR A 760 5.74 57.65 -36.18
CA THR A 760 5.45 59.08 -36.31
C THR A 760 5.90 59.57 -37.68
N VAL A 761 5.03 60.32 -38.37
CA VAL A 761 5.28 60.81 -39.73
C VAL A 761 4.71 62.23 -39.90
N ALA A 762 5.40 63.11 -40.62
CA ALA A 762 4.87 64.43 -40.93
C ALA A 762 3.82 64.35 -42.05
N GLN A 763 2.74 65.13 -41.93
CA GLN A 763 1.67 65.22 -42.91
C GLN A 763 2.22 65.59 -44.30
N GLY A 764 1.96 64.73 -45.29
CA GLY A 764 2.45 64.87 -46.66
C GLY A 764 3.72 64.07 -46.96
N GLU A 765 4.32 63.40 -45.98
CA GLU A 765 5.34 62.37 -46.20
C GLU A 765 4.71 60.99 -46.38
N THR A 766 5.49 60.03 -46.88
CA THR A 766 5.04 58.64 -47.03
C THR A 766 5.38 57.86 -45.76
N LEU A 767 4.38 57.25 -45.16
CA LEU A 767 4.52 56.34 -44.03
C LEU A 767 4.82 54.93 -44.55
N THR A 768 5.83 54.28 -43.98
CA THR A 768 6.17 52.88 -44.29
C THR A 768 5.84 52.00 -43.09
N ILE A 769 5.03 50.96 -43.31
CA ILE A 769 4.70 49.95 -42.29
C ILE A 769 5.27 48.61 -42.75
N GLU A 770 6.18 48.05 -41.95
CA GLU A 770 6.80 46.74 -42.18
C GLU A 770 6.28 45.70 -41.19
N VAL A 771 6.00 44.50 -41.69
CA VAL A 771 5.37 43.40 -40.94
C VAL A 771 6.09 42.10 -41.27
N SER A 772 6.55 41.40 -40.24
CA SER A 772 7.09 40.04 -40.34
C SER A 772 6.01 39.00 -40.08
N LEU A 773 5.86 38.04 -40.99
CA LEU A 773 4.98 36.89 -40.85
C LEU A 773 5.77 35.62 -40.53
N LYS A 774 5.42 34.96 -39.43
CA LYS A 774 6.01 33.68 -39.02
C LYS A 774 4.96 32.65 -38.67
N ASP A 775 5.23 31.39 -38.95
CA ASP A 775 4.38 30.28 -38.55
C ASP A 775 4.60 29.84 -37.08
N ALA A 776 3.83 28.87 -36.61
CA ALA A 776 3.94 28.34 -35.25
C ALA A 776 5.31 27.69 -34.92
N ALA A 777 6.09 27.28 -35.93
CA ALA A 777 7.44 26.75 -35.76
C ALA A 777 8.51 27.86 -35.77
N GLY A 778 8.12 29.11 -36.06
CA GLY A 778 8.99 30.28 -36.14
C GLY A 778 9.59 30.50 -37.54
N GLU A 779 9.15 29.77 -38.55
CA GLU A 779 9.61 29.87 -39.94
C GLU A 779 8.88 31.00 -40.69
N ALA A 780 9.53 31.59 -41.69
CA ALA A 780 9.00 32.72 -42.46
C ALA A 780 7.83 32.32 -43.38
N VAL A 781 6.77 33.14 -43.43
CA VAL A 781 5.60 32.89 -44.29
C VAL A 781 5.65 33.74 -45.56
N GLU A 782 6.18 33.17 -46.64
CA GLU A 782 6.36 33.82 -47.95
C GLU A 782 5.08 33.84 -48.80
N ALA A 783 4.97 34.75 -49.77
CA ALA A 783 3.86 34.84 -50.74
C ALA A 783 2.44 34.97 -50.13
N ALA A 784 2.32 35.58 -48.94
CA ALA A 784 1.06 35.96 -48.33
C ALA A 784 0.52 37.27 -48.91
N THR A 785 -0.81 37.45 -48.87
CA THR A 785 -1.45 38.73 -49.14
C THR A 785 -1.54 39.52 -47.85
N VAL A 786 -0.73 40.57 -47.71
CA VAL A 786 -0.75 41.48 -46.55
C VAL A 786 -1.41 42.81 -46.93
N LYS A 787 -2.42 43.20 -46.18
CA LYS A 787 -3.18 44.45 -46.32
C LYS A 787 -3.02 45.28 -45.07
N VAL A 788 -2.89 46.58 -45.24
CA VAL A 788 -2.80 47.56 -44.15
C VAL A 788 -3.91 48.59 -44.34
N THR A 789 -4.83 48.69 -43.39
CA THR A 789 -5.94 49.64 -43.41
C THR A 789 -5.66 50.78 -42.46
N LEU A 790 -5.65 52.01 -42.96
CA LEU A 790 -5.47 53.23 -42.18
C LEU A 790 -6.55 54.25 -42.56
N ALA A 791 -7.27 54.78 -41.57
CA ALA A 791 -8.35 55.76 -41.75
C ALA A 791 -9.40 55.34 -42.82
N GLY A 792 -9.73 54.03 -42.86
CA GLY A 792 -10.72 53.47 -43.79
C GLY A 792 -10.21 53.21 -45.22
N THR A 793 -8.92 53.46 -45.50
CA THR A 793 -8.30 53.14 -46.80
C THR A 793 -7.33 51.97 -46.66
N THR A 794 -7.45 50.97 -47.54
CA THR A 794 -6.64 49.76 -47.53
C THR A 794 -5.51 49.80 -48.56
N TYR A 795 -4.29 49.55 -48.10
CA TYR A 795 -3.07 49.47 -48.89
C TYR A 795 -2.57 48.03 -48.90
N THR A 796 -2.10 47.52 -50.04
CA THR A 796 -1.51 46.17 -50.11
C THR A 796 -0.01 46.27 -49.93
N ALA A 797 0.54 45.51 -48.99
CA ALA A 797 1.98 45.46 -48.73
C ALA A 797 2.67 44.51 -49.73
N THR A 798 3.92 44.82 -50.08
CA THR A 798 4.76 44.00 -50.94
C THR A 798 5.82 43.28 -50.12
N GLU A 799 6.05 42.00 -50.40
CA GLU A 799 7.14 41.23 -49.77
C GLU A 799 8.50 41.79 -50.19
N ILE A 800 9.34 42.18 -49.21
CA ILE A 800 10.67 42.77 -49.42
C ILE A 800 11.81 41.83 -49.03
N GLU A 801 11.56 40.94 -48.08
CA GLU A 801 12.43 39.82 -47.67
C GLU A 801 11.53 38.62 -47.34
N PRO A 802 12.03 37.36 -47.30
CA PRO A 802 11.21 36.19 -46.99
C PRO A 802 10.39 36.37 -45.71
N GLY A 803 9.07 36.40 -45.85
CA GLY A 803 8.13 36.62 -44.74
C GLY A 803 8.13 38.03 -44.17
N VAL A 804 8.67 39.05 -44.85
CA VAL A 804 8.62 40.47 -44.43
C VAL A 804 7.96 41.31 -45.52
N TYR A 805 6.89 42.01 -45.15
CA TYR A 805 6.03 42.77 -46.05
C TYR A 805 6.05 44.25 -45.69
N SER A 806 6.11 45.12 -46.70
CA SER A 806 6.17 46.58 -46.53
C SER A 806 5.05 47.28 -47.30
N ALA A 807 4.29 48.13 -46.62
CA ALA A 807 3.27 48.99 -47.22
C ALA A 807 3.71 50.46 -47.18
N SER A 808 3.64 51.14 -48.32
CA SER A 808 3.88 52.59 -48.43
C SER A 808 2.54 53.34 -48.50
N ILE A 809 2.29 54.20 -47.53
CA ILE A 809 1.02 54.87 -47.29
C ILE A 809 1.21 56.41 -47.42
N PRO A 810 0.60 57.08 -48.40
CA PRO A 810 0.64 58.54 -48.50
C PRO A 810 -0.20 59.17 -47.37
N THR A 811 0.32 60.23 -46.74
CA THR A 811 -0.35 60.90 -45.61
C THR A 811 -0.89 62.31 -45.95
N GLU A 812 -0.94 62.67 -47.24
CA GLU A 812 -1.33 64.02 -47.68
C GLU A 812 -2.78 64.36 -47.32
N ASP A 813 -3.69 63.38 -47.41
CA ASP A 813 -5.12 63.55 -47.15
C ASP A 813 -5.52 63.27 -45.69
N LEU A 814 -4.56 62.92 -44.82
CA LEU A 814 -4.82 62.62 -43.41
C LEU A 814 -4.55 63.86 -42.55
N ALA A 815 -5.48 64.21 -41.66
CA ALA A 815 -5.29 65.33 -40.73
C ALA A 815 -4.26 64.98 -39.64
N PRO A 816 -3.51 65.95 -39.08
CA PRO A 816 -2.64 65.68 -37.94
C PRO A 816 -3.42 65.11 -36.75
N GLY A 817 -2.93 64.03 -36.14
CA GLY A 817 -3.63 63.28 -35.10
C GLY A 817 -3.11 61.86 -34.90
N GLU A 818 -3.74 61.13 -33.98
CA GLU A 818 -3.45 59.71 -33.72
C GLU A 818 -4.41 58.81 -34.50
N TYR A 819 -3.86 57.77 -35.11
CA TYR A 819 -4.58 56.77 -35.89
C TYR A 819 -4.08 55.37 -35.52
N VAL A 820 -4.86 54.35 -35.85
CA VAL A 820 -4.44 52.95 -35.77
C VAL A 820 -4.43 52.39 -37.19
N ALA A 821 -3.29 51.82 -37.59
CA ALA A 821 -3.17 51.03 -38.79
C ALA A 821 -3.41 49.56 -38.45
N GLU A 822 -4.39 48.94 -39.10
CA GLU A 822 -4.70 47.52 -38.95
C GLU A 822 -4.03 46.73 -40.07
N VAL A 823 -3.26 45.71 -39.71
CA VAL A 823 -2.58 44.81 -40.63
C VAL A 823 -3.34 43.49 -40.66
N GLU A 824 -3.68 43.03 -41.86
CA GLU A 824 -4.29 41.74 -42.12
C GLU A 824 -3.43 40.96 -43.13
N ALA A 825 -2.95 39.80 -42.74
CA ALA A 825 -2.20 38.88 -43.59
C ALA A 825 -3.03 37.62 -43.84
N SER A 826 -3.15 37.23 -45.10
CA SER A 826 -3.89 36.04 -45.53
C SER A 826 -3.05 35.19 -46.50
N LYS A 827 -3.08 33.88 -46.33
CA LYS A 827 -2.43 32.92 -47.22
C LYS A 827 -3.21 31.61 -47.21
N GLU A 828 -3.37 31.00 -48.39
CA GLU A 828 -4.01 29.70 -48.51
C GLU A 828 -3.25 28.66 -47.65
N GLY A 829 -3.99 27.89 -46.84
CA GLY A 829 -3.42 26.92 -45.89
C GLY A 829 -2.94 27.50 -44.56
N TYR A 830 -3.09 28.81 -44.31
CA TYR A 830 -2.70 29.46 -43.06
C TYR A 830 -3.86 30.24 -42.42
N THR A 831 -3.85 30.35 -41.09
CA THR A 831 -4.80 31.20 -40.35
C THR A 831 -4.58 32.66 -40.72
N LEU A 832 -5.63 33.47 -40.76
CA LEU A 832 -5.47 34.92 -40.89
C LEU A 832 -4.58 35.45 -39.74
N ALA A 833 -3.56 36.24 -40.07
CA ALA A 833 -2.69 36.89 -39.10
C ALA A 833 -2.99 38.39 -39.05
N GLU A 834 -3.19 38.92 -37.85
CA GLU A 834 -3.57 40.33 -37.65
C GLU A 834 -2.57 41.03 -36.71
N ALA A 835 -2.35 42.32 -36.95
CA ALA A 835 -1.57 43.18 -36.05
C ALA A 835 -2.04 44.64 -36.14
N SER A 836 -1.67 45.46 -35.17
CA SER A 836 -1.98 46.89 -35.14
C SER A 836 -0.75 47.74 -34.91
N VAL A 837 -0.67 48.90 -35.56
CA VAL A 837 0.40 49.88 -35.36
C VAL A 837 -0.21 51.26 -35.07
N ASN A 838 0.22 51.90 -33.98
CA ASN A 838 -0.21 53.26 -33.67
C ASN A 838 0.52 54.26 -34.55
N ILE A 839 -0.21 55.13 -35.25
CA ILE A 839 0.34 56.13 -36.17
C ILE A 839 0.07 57.53 -35.64
N VAL A 840 1.13 58.32 -35.48
CA VAL A 840 1.02 59.74 -35.12
C VAL A 840 1.37 60.57 -36.35
N ILE A 841 0.41 61.33 -36.86
CA ILE A 841 0.62 62.27 -37.96
C ILE A 841 0.87 63.65 -37.40
N GLU A 842 2.09 64.15 -37.58
CA GLU A 842 2.49 65.49 -37.17
C GLU A 842 2.17 66.54 -38.26
N PRO A 843 1.88 67.80 -37.90
CA PRO A 843 1.62 68.84 -38.89
C PRO A 843 2.84 69.10 -39.79
N ARG A 844 2.58 69.35 -41.08
CA ARG A 844 3.61 69.57 -42.12
C ARG A 844 4.61 70.67 -41.71
N PRO A 845 5.94 70.42 -41.71
CA PRO A 845 6.94 71.44 -41.37
C PRO A 845 6.99 72.56 -42.42
N ALA A 846 6.82 73.81 -41.99
CA ALA A 846 6.90 74.98 -42.83
C ALA A 846 8.36 75.23 -43.29
N HIS A 847 8.61 75.19 -44.60
CA HIS A 847 9.88 75.62 -45.18
C HIS A 847 9.94 77.15 -45.22
N VAL A 848 10.91 77.74 -44.50
CA VAL A 848 11.30 79.14 -44.68
C VAL A 848 12.08 79.27 -45.98
N ILE A 849 11.48 79.88 -47.00
CA ILE A 849 12.19 80.30 -48.21
C ILE A 849 12.96 81.59 -47.88
N ILE A 850 14.29 81.51 -47.85
CA ILE A 850 15.15 82.70 -47.81
C ILE A 850 15.15 83.30 -49.22
N GLY A 851 14.35 84.35 -49.41
CA GLY A 851 14.37 85.20 -50.60
C GLY A 851 15.54 86.18 -50.55
N LEU A 852 16.41 86.11 -51.56
CA LEU A 852 17.57 86.97 -51.74
C LEU A 852 17.14 88.30 -52.41
N GLU A 853 16.69 89.27 -51.62
CA GLU A 853 16.68 90.71 -51.95
C GLU A 853 17.07 91.46 -50.68
N THR A 854 18.04 92.36 -50.61
CA THR A 854 18.91 92.98 -51.60
C THR A 854 20.15 93.47 -50.84
N VAL A 855 21.30 93.40 -51.49
CA VAL A 855 22.48 94.18 -51.14
C VAL A 855 22.10 95.68 -51.15
N VAL A 856 22.66 96.44 -50.21
CA VAL A 856 22.59 97.90 -50.00
C VAL A 856 21.55 98.37 -48.98
N MET A 857 21.97 98.37 -47.71
CA MET A 857 21.84 99.48 -46.73
C MET A 857 22.78 99.16 -45.55
N THR A 858 24.09 99.29 -45.75
CA THR A 858 24.86 100.39 -45.13
C THR A 858 23.97 101.43 -44.44
N ALA A 859 23.84 101.34 -43.12
CA ALA A 859 24.22 102.39 -42.20
C ALA A 859 23.76 102.05 -40.78
N VAL A 860 24.61 102.39 -39.81
CA VAL A 860 24.29 102.51 -38.38
C VAL A 860 24.24 101.20 -37.59
N ALA A 861 25.41 100.58 -37.38
CA ALA A 861 25.85 100.17 -36.03
C ALA A 861 27.33 99.75 -35.94
N VAL A 862 28.19 100.33 -36.78
CA VAL A 862 29.58 100.67 -36.37
C VAL A 862 29.57 101.87 -35.37
N GLY A 863 28.39 102.41 -35.05
CA GLY A 863 28.24 103.57 -34.16
C GLY A 863 28.27 103.29 -32.66
N ALA A 864 27.94 102.09 -32.17
CA ALA A 864 27.74 101.89 -30.73
C ALA A 864 29.03 101.59 -29.93
N ILE A 865 30.16 101.29 -30.59
CA ILE A 865 31.47 101.15 -29.92
C ILE A 865 32.34 102.41 -30.11
N ALA A 866 32.00 103.30 -31.05
CA ALA A 866 32.69 104.59 -31.19
C ALA A 866 32.23 105.66 -30.18
N THR A 867 31.05 105.52 -29.55
CA THR A 867 30.50 106.55 -28.63
C THR A 867 30.49 106.15 -27.15
N ALA A 868 31.14 105.04 -26.77
CA ALA A 868 31.66 104.88 -25.40
C ALA A 868 33.01 105.59 -25.23
N ILE A 869 33.67 105.99 -26.32
CA ILE A 869 35.00 106.62 -26.33
C ILE A 869 34.94 108.16 -26.33
N ILE A 870 33.75 108.78 -26.53
CA ILE A 870 33.59 110.24 -26.54
C ILE A 870 32.39 110.70 -25.67
N VAL A 871 32.19 110.07 -24.51
CA VAL A 871 31.53 110.73 -23.35
C VAL A 871 32.54 110.98 -22.22
N THR A 872 33.76 110.44 -22.34
CA THR A 872 34.90 110.73 -21.45
C THR A 872 35.76 111.92 -21.89
N LYS A 873 35.35 112.66 -22.93
CA LYS A 873 36.03 113.90 -23.33
C LYS A 873 35.06 115.07 -23.46
N LYS A 874 34.74 115.64 -22.28
CA LYS A 874 34.48 117.08 -22.04
C LYS A 874 33.23 117.66 -22.73
N ARG A 875 32.15 118.13 -22.07
CA ARG A 875 31.97 118.73 -20.74
C ARG A 875 33.19 119.50 -20.18
N ALA A 876 33.78 120.33 -21.03
CA ALA A 876 34.66 121.48 -20.74
C ALA A 876 35.18 121.98 -22.10
N GLU A 877 34.53 122.91 -22.79
CA GLU A 877 34.45 124.34 -22.48
C GLU A 877 33.14 124.90 -23.10
N LYS A 878 32.10 125.34 -22.37
CA LYS A 878 31.88 126.50 -21.47
C LYS A 878 31.11 127.65 -22.17
N LYS A 879 29.86 127.82 -21.72
CA LYS A 879 29.17 129.09 -21.42
C LYS A 879 28.97 130.10 -22.56
N VAL A 880 27.72 130.19 -23.02
CA VAL A 880 26.90 131.40 -22.86
C VAL A 880 25.65 131.00 -22.09
#